data_AF-A0A4Y8AV59-F1
#
_entry.id   AF-A0A4Y8AV59-F1
#
_cell.length_a   1.000
_cell.length_b   1.000
_cell.length_c   1.000
_cell.angle_alpha   90.00
_cell.angle_beta   90.00
_cell.angle_gamma   90.00
#
_symmetry.space_group_name_H-M   'P 1'
#
loop_
_entity.id
_entity.type
_entity.pdbx_description
1 polymer ?
#
loop_
_entity_poly.entity_id
_entity_poly.type
_entity_poly.pdbx_seq_one_letter_code
_entity_poly.pdbx_strand_id
1 'polypeptide(L)'
;MKKIIYNIKTYMLLVFLFATTIGYSQIAVNTSPNTSTCNLSGENVTVSVPTEALTGDNIALNITLSGSYDASCVKTVSITNSSNLVFQSSGAIPFTNMGGGTYQNAATPALNGNDGHNFNVFYKFPGYTTCNGAVGTFDVTVTLDCEGVITTCTTSVNVIARADNYWSITKEFVTGDLTCGISKWRIKVNHNNPNGAGLGTYKLNGIITETPSVPIVSGASFPVNYSWSFNSTANLHVYLQNCGNAGTTITNTANYNFTLGDGTCDAMSGSVTATSDPLQSPNADISFTKSIPSTYYTNYSPGCQSYYRLNICNNGNVPWTDLTITDNLNIPGITITNMSLGGWTVSPTVPPYPATTYTFTRPGFILNPGECTSIFIYYEIDAGATIGATISNTANLSYVAAGTGGSPGGPPVDPCPSISCPTIDDSIQNTTASVDFVVENPKSIPKIKKCILDPPNPLVPPIYQIGDIIKFRVMVSNSGSGNLTDIINDALGMPNQNLQINPGSITYDYYPDQYKGLINSCNLNFSTAPIAPPFSVVADTSDLQNPEWNVTNMPGICDYNRANFLVIEFEAEILPQLSGTKTNKATIPYGAGTVSSSVNYTIDEVGILGIFKEADAEIVENGQSFNYTLTVSNNGSVPLDNIVITDMLPDCVTVQGQIAIEDAMATSIPFTTSGGLVININPTTEIFPGNDFIITIPVVKSGGGNCCNESVSVTAEMATSGVELSANYGSPEAPAACVTGTECCDIEDFDATLQENNGSFNVTINGGSVPLQEVEISMVDYHIEYSNGDCKPDDLGIFGTLTTSTANLNNLVLNGSDNGSSSLSWLLGDPSIINSSVNLDILYPEVLNLDCCDVEFYFCLKVKVKDVNCNVCEKIICFSSDQQTEPDPCEIDIKPIDQDQKLCPGETVTVNWSGTTPTGLVNVSLFDVTNSVVYQVLASNIPNTGSYTFTIPASIPCDPPRTWSIIVEDAEKKCSDRSAPFIIECCDQQQDDCDCGDWSGDAVGIKAYLKQIPQDPKLKINFQSNWESKVGCKKSIKLKPTYNYVFTAPNYICNPEDCDVNYTWEVVDPNGTIVNGTGSTFNYNFTQYGNYQFKITPICGNKRCKPCEFRVYIPSIHGEPNYDTLKNKENPLFKAHIKEGENPLFNQ
;
A
#
# COMPACT_ATOMS: atom_id res chain seq x y z
N MET A 1 3.20 -58.22 30.14
CA MET A 1 1.75 -58.01 29.86
C MET A 1 1.38 -56.55 29.56
N LYS A 2 1.64 -55.56 30.43
CA LYS A 2 1.33 -54.14 30.15
C LYS A 2 1.98 -53.55 28.87
N LYS A 3 3.21 -53.98 28.51
CA LYS A 3 3.89 -53.57 27.26
C LYS A 3 3.32 -54.19 25.97
N ILE A 4 2.71 -55.38 26.06
CA ILE A 4 2.08 -56.07 24.92
C ILE A 4 0.69 -55.49 24.66
N ILE A 5 -0.05 -55.14 25.72
CA ILE A 5 -1.35 -54.45 25.63
C ILE A 5 -1.19 -53.03 25.06
N TYR A 6 -0.10 -52.32 25.39
CA TYR A 6 0.19 -51.00 24.83
C TYR A 6 0.51 -51.09 23.33
N ASN A 7 1.36 -52.03 22.90
CA ASN A 7 1.67 -52.20 21.48
C ASN A 7 0.45 -52.67 20.66
N ILE A 8 -0.41 -53.57 21.18
CA ILE A 8 -1.64 -53.99 20.49
C ILE A 8 -2.63 -52.82 20.37
N LYS A 9 -2.75 -51.95 21.38
CA LYS A 9 -3.55 -50.72 21.29
C LYS A 9 -2.97 -49.74 20.28
N THR A 10 -1.65 -49.58 20.18
CA THR A 10 -1.02 -48.69 19.19
C THR A 10 -1.17 -49.22 17.76
N TYR A 11 -1.04 -50.54 17.54
CA TYR A 11 -1.27 -51.15 16.22
C TYR A 11 -2.76 -51.20 15.84
N MET A 12 -3.69 -51.40 16.79
CA MET A 12 -5.12 -51.25 16.51
C MET A 12 -5.52 -49.79 16.27
N LEU A 13 -4.90 -48.81 16.93
CA LEU A 13 -5.13 -47.40 16.66
C LEU A 13 -4.62 -47.02 15.27
N LEU A 14 -3.45 -47.54 14.85
CA LEU A 14 -2.92 -47.38 13.49
C LEU A 14 -3.81 -48.07 12.45
N VAL A 15 -4.30 -49.29 12.69
CA VAL A 15 -5.20 -50.00 11.75
C VAL A 15 -6.60 -49.35 11.71
N PHE A 16 -7.13 -48.83 12.81
CA PHE A 16 -8.37 -48.03 12.80
C PHE A 16 -8.19 -46.66 12.13
N LEU A 17 -7.02 -46.02 12.27
CA LEU A 17 -6.67 -44.80 11.52
C LEU A 17 -6.56 -45.06 10.01
N PHE A 18 -6.21 -46.27 9.57
CA PHE A 18 -6.16 -46.63 8.16
C PHE A 18 -7.47 -47.21 7.59
N ALA A 19 -8.41 -47.67 8.42
CA ALA A 19 -9.61 -48.39 7.95
C ALA A 19 -10.90 -47.56 7.82
N THR A 20 -10.94 -46.28 8.24
CA THR A 20 -12.18 -45.46 8.14
C THR A 20 -12.02 -44.11 7.45
N THR A 21 -10.88 -43.84 6.81
CA THR A 21 -10.77 -42.72 5.88
C THR A 21 -10.29 -43.26 4.55
N ILE A 22 -11.22 -43.47 3.60
CA ILE A 22 -10.85 -43.36 2.20
C ILE A 22 -10.37 -41.91 2.06
N GLY A 23 -9.06 -41.71 2.12
CA GLY A 23 -8.47 -40.41 1.88
C GLY A 23 -8.71 -40.10 0.42
N TYR A 24 -9.79 -39.39 0.12
CA TYR A 24 -10.02 -38.86 -1.22
C TYR A 24 -8.85 -37.93 -1.52
N SER A 25 -8.12 -38.21 -2.59
CA SER A 25 -7.12 -37.29 -3.12
C SER A 25 -7.82 -36.13 -3.80
N GLN A 26 -7.15 -34.97 -3.83
CA GLN A 26 -7.58 -33.87 -4.67
C GLN A 26 -7.66 -34.32 -6.14
N ILE A 27 -8.59 -33.73 -6.90
CA ILE A 27 -8.67 -33.93 -8.34
C ILE A 27 -7.46 -33.24 -8.95
N ALA A 28 -6.60 -34.02 -9.61
CA ALA A 28 -5.58 -33.45 -10.48
C ALA A 28 -6.27 -32.88 -11.73
N VAL A 29 -6.20 -31.57 -11.89
CA VAL A 29 -6.65 -30.84 -13.09
C VAL A 29 -5.46 -30.59 -14.01
N ASN A 30 -5.66 -30.73 -15.32
CA ASN A 30 -4.70 -30.29 -16.31
C ASN A 30 -4.76 -28.76 -16.45
N THR A 31 -3.78 -28.08 -15.87
CA THR A 31 -3.66 -26.62 -15.90
C THR A 31 -2.91 -26.08 -17.12
N SER A 32 -2.45 -26.94 -18.03
CA SER A 32 -1.81 -26.48 -19.26
C SER A 32 -2.74 -25.53 -20.03
N PRO A 33 -2.22 -24.39 -20.51
CA PRO A 33 -3.05 -23.39 -21.18
C PRO A 33 -3.56 -23.94 -22.52
N ASN A 34 -4.87 -23.85 -22.71
CA ASN A 34 -5.52 -23.97 -24.00
C ASN A 34 -5.57 -22.58 -24.64
N THR A 35 -4.64 -22.32 -25.54
CA THR A 35 -4.38 -21.00 -26.12
C THR A 35 -4.91 -20.91 -27.54
N SER A 36 -5.48 -19.76 -27.88
CA SER A 36 -5.85 -19.40 -29.24
C SER A 36 -5.46 -17.95 -29.53
N THR A 37 -5.13 -17.65 -30.78
CA THR A 37 -4.65 -16.33 -31.20
C THR A 37 -5.49 -15.78 -32.35
N CYS A 38 -5.71 -14.47 -32.39
CA CYS A 38 -6.19 -13.78 -33.59
C CYS A 38 -5.31 -12.58 -33.94
N ASN A 39 -5.26 -12.23 -35.23
CA ASN A 39 -4.47 -11.09 -35.69
C ASN A 39 -5.35 -9.82 -35.70
N LEU A 40 -4.87 -8.76 -35.06
CA LEU A 40 -5.52 -7.46 -34.98
C LEU A 40 -4.54 -6.38 -35.43
N SER A 41 -4.73 -5.88 -36.65
CA SER A 41 -3.86 -4.87 -37.29
C SER A 41 -2.38 -5.28 -37.38
N GLY A 42 -2.08 -6.55 -37.63
CA GLY A 42 -0.70 -7.06 -37.76
C GLY A 42 -0.14 -7.68 -36.47
N GLU A 43 -0.69 -7.32 -35.31
CA GLU A 43 -0.29 -7.82 -34.00
C GLU A 43 -1.15 -9.02 -33.55
N ASN A 44 -0.61 -9.88 -32.68
CA ASN A 44 -1.34 -11.03 -32.16
C ASN A 44 -2.07 -10.68 -30.85
N VAL A 45 -3.37 -10.93 -30.81
CA VAL A 45 -4.16 -11.04 -29.58
C VAL A 45 -4.14 -12.50 -29.16
N THR A 46 -3.69 -12.77 -27.94
CA THR A 46 -3.63 -14.13 -27.38
C THR A 46 -4.67 -14.28 -26.28
N VAL A 47 -5.46 -15.35 -26.37
CA VAL A 47 -6.46 -15.71 -25.37
C VAL A 47 -6.16 -17.12 -24.86
N SER A 48 -6.17 -17.33 -23.56
CA SER A 48 -5.96 -18.65 -22.98
C SER A 48 -6.82 -18.91 -21.74
N VAL A 49 -7.08 -20.20 -21.50
CA VAL A 49 -7.74 -20.73 -20.29
C VAL A 49 -7.03 -22.03 -19.89
N PRO A 50 -7.11 -22.48 -18.64
CA PRO A 50 -6.66 -23.84 -18.30
C PRO A 50 -7.45 -24.88 -19.09
N THR A 51 -6.81 -25.99 -19.45
CA THR A 51 -7.48 -27.10 -20.15
C THR A 51 -8.65 -27.67 -19.32
N GLU A 52 -8.44 -27.78 -18.00
CA GLU A 52 -9.44 -28.29 -17.06
C GLU A 52 -9.57 -27.39 -15.84
N ALA A 53 -10.78 -27.27 -15.29
CA ALA A 53 -11.05 -26.53 -14.06
C ALA A 53 -12.06 -27.27 -13.18
N LEU A 54 -11.92 -27.14 -11.85
CA LEU A 54 -12.89 -27.71 -10.93
C LEU A 54 -14.22 -26.96 -11.00
N THR A 55 -15.33 -27.68 -10.81
CA THR A 55 -16.63 -27.01 -10.69
C THR A 55 -16.65 -26.12 -9.44
N GLY A 56 -17.23 -24.93 -9.55
CA GLY A 56 -17.22 -23.92 -8.49
C GLY A 56 -15.92 -23.12 -8.36
N ASP A 57 -14.84 -23.52 -9.04
CA ASP A 57 -13.54 -22.82 -9.01
C ASP A 57 -13.46 -21.73 -10.07
N ASN A 58 -12.62 -20.73 -9.82
CA ASN A 58 -12.42 -19.62 -10.73
C ASN A 58 -11.57 -20.06 -11.94
N ILE A 59 -12.01 -19.62 -13.12
CA ILE A 59 -11.38 -19.86 -14.41
C ILE A 59 -10.92 -18.50 -14.89
N ALA A 60 -9.60 -18.29 -14.92
CA ALA A 60 -8.99 -17.12 -15.52
C ALA A 60 -9.07 -17.25 -17.04
N LEU A 61 -9.88 -16.40 -17.68
CA LEU A 61 -9.78 -16.15 -19.11
C LEU A 61 -8.73 -15.07 -19.31
N ASN A 62 -7.52 -15.51 -19.64
CA ASN A 62 -6.36 -14.65 -19.84
C ASN A 62 -6.38 -14.05 -21.25
N ILE A 63 -6.26 -12.73 -21.32
CA ILE A 63 -6.30 -11.97 -22.56
C ILE A 63 -5.05 -11.09 -22.59
N THR A 64 -4.23 -11.28 -23.62
CA THR A 64 -3.02 -10.50 -23.86
C THR A 64 -3.21 -9.63 -25.08
N LEU A 65 -2.99 -8.33 -24.91
CA LEU A 65 -3.03 -7.31 -25.95
C LEU A 65 -1.64 -6.71 -26.13
N SER A 66 -1.24 -6.51 -27.39
CA SER A 66 0.03 -5.86 -27.73
C SER A 66 0.04 -4.38 -27.28
N GLY A 67 1.20 -3.90 -26.84
CA GLY A 67 1.48 -2.48 -26.59
C GLY A 67 1.86 -1.70 -27.84
N SER A 68 1.87 -2.33 -29.03
CA SER A 68 2.24 -1.70 -30.31
C SER A 68 1.17 -0.80 -30.92
N TYR A 69 0.01 -0.66 -30.27
CA TYR A 69 -1.07 0.21 -30.73
C TYR A 69 -0.88 1.63 -30.23
N ASP A 70 -1.23 2.62 -31.06
CA ASP A 70 -1.15 4.04 -30.73
C ASP A 70 -1.97 4.39 -29.47
N ALA A 71 -1.44 5.30 -28.65
CA ALA A 71 -2.06 5.75 -27.41
C ALA A 71 -3.46 6.36 -27.58
N SER A 72 -3.79 6.86 -28.77
CA SER A 72 -5.10 7.40 -29.13
C SER A 72 -6.17 6.33 -29.41
N CYS A 73 -5.78 5.06 -29.59
CA CYS A 73 -6.71 4.00 -29.97
C CYS A 73 -7.55 3.47 -28.81
N VAL A 74 -8.83 3.25 -29.08
CA VAL A 74 -9.77 2.62 -28.15
C VAL A 74 -9.81 1.11 -28.39
N LYS A 75 -9.47 0.33 -27.36
CA LYS A 75 -9.47 -1.14 -27.33
C LYS A 75 -10.74 -1.61 -26.61
N THR A 76 -11.56 -2.41 -27.28
CA THR A 76 -12.79 -2.99 -26.72
C THR A 76 -12.76 -4.51 -26.82
N VAL A 77 -12.92 -5.21 -25.69
CA VAL A 77 -12.97 -6.67 -25.59
C VAL A 77 -14.39 -7.10 -25.27
N SER A 78 -14.99 -7.95 -26.09
CA SER A 78 -16.32 -8.53 -25.87
C SER A 78 -16.22 -10.04 -25.72
N ILE A 79 -16.83 -10.57 -24.67
CA ILE A 79 -16.74 -11.98 -24.28
C ILE A 79 -18.14 -12.58 -24.25
N THR A 80 -18.36 -13.60 -25.09
CA THR A 80 -19.55 -14.46 -25.03
C THR A 80 -19.14 -15.82 -24.48
N ASN A 81 -19.93 -16.35 -23.55
CA ASN A 81 -19.64 -17.63 -22.90
C ASN A 81 -20.83 -18.60 -23.00
N SER A 82 -20.54 -19.91 -22.89
CA SER A 82 -21.59 -20.94 -22.83
C SER A 82 -22.42 -20.87 -21.54
N SER A 83 -23.66 -21.37 -21.57
CA SER A 83 -24.63 -21.24 -20.46
C SER A 83 -24.25 -21.96 -19.15
N ASN A 84 -23.29 -22.87 -19.21
CA ASN A 84 -22.72 -23.57 -18.06
C ASN A 84 -21.54 -22.82 -17.43
N LEU A 85 -21.22 -21.60 -17.89
CA LEU A 85 -20.23 -20.71 -17.29
C LEU A 85 -20.91 -19.48 -16.71
N VAL A 86 -20.48 -19.08 -15.52
CA VAL A 86 -21.02 -17.91 -14.80
C VAL A 86 -19.90 -16.92 -14.53
N PHE A 87 -20.09 -15.67 -14.96
CA PHE A 87 -19.19 -14.57 -14.66
C PHE A 87 -19.03 -14.37 -13.15
N GLN A 88 -17.81 -14.16 -12.66
CA GLN A 88 -17.52 -13.91 -11.25
C GLN A 88 -17.11 -12.46 -11.01
N SER A 89 -16.02 -12.05 -11.63
CA SER A 89 -15.48 -10.71 -11.54
C SER A 89 -14.67 -10.42 -12.81
N SER A 90 -14.48 -9.14 -13.09
CA SER A 90 -13.54 -8.69 -14.10
C SER A 90 -12.45 -7.94 -13.38
N GLY A 91 -11.20 -8.38 -13.59
CA GLY A 91 -10.02 -7.66 -13.16
C GLY A 91 -9.46 -6.76 -14.24
N ALA A 92 -10.12 -6.61 -15.39
CA ALA A 92 -9.56 -5.99 -16.58
C ALA A 92 -9.27 -4.49 -16.39
N ILE A 93 -8.26 -4.08 -15.62
CA ILE A 93 -7.82 -2.69 -15.54
C ILE A 93 -6.69 -2.55 -16.56
N PRO A 94 -6.77 -1.59 -17.52
CA PRO A 94 -7.58 -0.35 -17.54
C PRO A 94 -8.99 -0.45 -18.18
N PHE A 95 -9.48 -1.63 -18.52
CA PHE A 95 -10.77 -1.79 -19.18
C PHE A 95 -11.97 -1.67 -18.23
N THR A 96 -12.68 -0.55 -18.34
CA THR A 96 -13.98 -0.37 -17.68
C THR A 96 -14.99 -1.39 -18.21
N ASN A 97 -15.67 -2.08 -17.30
CA ASN A 97 -16.78 -2.97 -17.65
C ASN A 97 -17.97 -2.14 -18.15
N MET A 98 -18.30 -2.29 -19.43
CA MET A 98 -19.40 -1.59 -20.10
C MET A 98 -20.74 -2.31 -19.93
N GLY A 99 -20.74 -3.45 -19.24
CA GLY A 99 -21.88 -4.36 -19.13
C GLY A 99 -21.94 -5.36 -20.29
N GLY A 100 -22.70 -6.44 -20.09
CA GLY A 100 -22.95 -7.44 -21.15
C GLY A 100 -21.74 -8.28 -21.57
N GLY A 101 -20.66 -8.30 -20.78
CA GLY A 101 -19.41 -9.00 -21.15
C GLY A 101 -18.46 -8.17 -22.01
N THR A 102 -18.71 -6.85 -22.11
CA THR A 102 -17.86 -5.91 -22.85
C THR A 102 -17.00 -5.08 -21.89
N TYR A 103 -15.72 -4.94 -22.22
CA TYR A 103 -14.70 -4.22 -21.46
C TYR A 103 -13.99 -3.25 -22.40
N GLN A 104 -13.80 -2.00 -21.99
CA GLN A 104 -13.24 -0.94 -22.84
C GLN A 104 -12.23 -0.10 -22.05
N ASN A 105 -11.06 0.20 -22.62
CA ASN A 105 -10.14 1.15 -22.01
C ASN A 105 -10.80 2.55 -21.98
N ALA A 106 -11.25 3.00 -20.80
CA ALA A 106 -11.89 4.30 -20.67
C ALA A 106 -10.83 5.41 -20.61
N ALA A 107 -11.10 6.55 -21.26
CA ALA A 107 -10.26 7.72 -21.14
C ALA A 107 -10.42 8.38 -19.76
N THR A 108 -9.28 8.62 -19.10
CA THR A 108 -8.97 9.45 -17.91
C THR A 108 -9.21 8.92 -16.48
N PRO A 109 -8.16 8.90 -15.61
CA PRO A 109 -6.74 9.12 -15.97
C PRO A 109 -6.28 7.91 -16.81
N ALA A 110 -5.92 8.18 -18.07
CA ALA A 110 -5.70 7.14 -19.06
C ALA A 110 -4.34 6.51 -18.78
N LEU A 111 -4.28 5.17 -18.77
CA LEU A 111 -3.01 4.50 -18.99
C LEU A 111 -2.49 4.96 -20.36
N ASN A 112 -1.19 5.26 -20.44
CA ASN A 112 -0.51 5.57 -21.70
C ASN A 112 -0.77 4.39 -22.65
N GLY A 113 -1.52 4.59 -23.74
CA GLY A 113 -2.11 3.49 -24.51
C GLY A 113 -1.12 2.56 -25.24
N ASN A 114 0.18 2.73 -24.98
CA ASN A 114 1.30 1.99 -25.54
C ASN A 114 1.86 0.89 -24.61
N ASP A 115 1.25 0.65 -23.44
CA ASP A 115 1.67 -0.44 -22.55
C ASP A 115 1.11 -1.80 -23.02
N GLY A 116 1.90 -2.85 -22.91
CA GLY A 116 1.47 -4.23 -23.14
C GLY A 116 0.67 -4.71 -21.94
N HIS A 117 -0.52 -5.23 -22.20
CA HIS A 117 -1.45 -5.61 -21.13
C HIS A 117 -1.80 -7.09 -21.20
N ASN A 118 -1.55 -7.77 -20.09
CA ASN A 118 -2.10 -9.09 -19.81
C ASN A 118 -3.08 -8.97 -18.65
N PHE A 119 -4.35 -9.34 -18.85
CA PHE A 119 -5.35 -9.31 -17.79
C PHE A 119 -6.27 -10.55 -17.84
N ASN A 120 -6.95 -10.82 -16.73
CA ASN A 120 -7.86 -11.95 -16.61
C ASN A 120 -9.30 -11.49 -16.39
N VAL A 121 -10.23 -12.22 -17.01
CA VAL A 121 -11.66 -12.15 -16.67
C VAL A 121 -12.07 -13.47 -16.04
N PHE A 122 -12.66 -13.43 -14.85
CA PHE A 122 -12.94 -14.64 -14.08
C PHE A 122 -14.34 -15.15 -14.30
N TYR A 123 -14.42 -16.43 -14.66
CA TYR A 123 -15.67 -17.19 -14.75
C TYR A 123 -15.59 -18.42 -13.87
N LYS A 124 -16.70 -19.16 -13.71
CA LYS A 124 -16.68 -20.49 -13.12
C LYS A 124 -17.75 -21.37 -13.71
N PHE A 125 -17.54 -22.68 -13.64
CA PHE A 125 -18.65 -23.62 -13.71
C PHE A 125 -19.49 -23.51 -12.43
N PRO A 126 -20.84 -23.48 -12.49
CA PRO A 126 -21.68 -23.61 -11.30
C PRO A 126 -21.26 -24.81 -10.44
N GLY A 127 -20.97 -24.55 -9.17
CA GLY A 127 -20.67 -25.62 -8.21
C GLY A 127 -21.89 -26.51 -7.99
N TYR A 128 -21.65 -27.75 -7.55
CA TYR A 128 -22.67 -28.75 -7.21
C TYR A 128 -23.52 -29.29 -8.35
N THR A 129 -23.72 -28.57 -9.46
CA THR A 129 -24.65 -28.95 -10.52
C THR A 129 -23.97 -29.33 -11.82
N THR A 130 -22.80 -28.76 -12.13
CA THR A 130 -22.09 -29.06 -13.38
C THR A 130 -21.48 -30.46 -13.35
N CYS A 131 -21.73 -31.25 -14.40
CA CYS A 131 -21.22 -32.61 -14.52
C CYS A 131 -19.73 -32.66 -14.92
N ASN A 132 -19.02 -33.69 -14.46
CA ASN A 132 -17.65 -33.96 -14.89
C ASN A 132 -17.59 -34.16 -16.41
N GLY A 133 -16.63 -33.50 -17.07
CA GLY A 133 -16.46 -33.52 -18.52
C GLY A 133 -17.31 -32.49 -19.29
N ALA A 134 -18.12 -31.67 -18.62
CA ALA A 134 -18.85 -30.60 -19.30
C ALA A 134 -17.87 -29.58 -19.91
N VAL A 135 -18.09 -29.19 -21.17
CA VAL A 135 -17.24 -28.22 -21.88
C VAL A 135 -17.83 -26.83 -21.74
N GLY A 136 -17.03 -25.88 -21.27
CA GLY A 136 -17.31 -24.45 -21.32
C GLY A 136 -16.55 -23.80 -22.47
N THR A 137 -17.19 -22.88 -23.18
CA THR A 137 -16.61 -22.17 -24.33
C THR A 137 -16.62 -20.67 -24.10
N PHE A 138 -15.54 -20.01 -24.50
CA PHE A 138 -15.43 -18.56 -24.57
C PHE A 138 -15.17 -18.14 -26.01
N ASP A 139 -16.00 -17.23 -26.52
CA ASP A 139 -15.78 -16.51 -27.76
C ASP A 139 -15.37 -15.08 -27.40
N VAL A 140 -14.16 -14.69 -27.77
CA VAL A 140 -13.56 -13.39 -27.45
C VAL A 140 -13.39 -12.60 -28.74
N THR A 141 -13.99 -11.42 -28.79
CA THR A 141 -13.83 -10.45 -29.88
C THR A 141 -13.12 -9.21 -29.36
N VAL A 142 -11.99 -8.85 -29.96
CA VAL A 142 -11.27 -7.61 -29.68
C VAL A 142 -11.47 -6.65 -30.85
N THR A 143 -11.87 -5.42 -30.54
CA THR A 143 -12.09 -4.32 -31.47
C THR A 143 -11.11 -3.20 -31.15
N LEU A 144 -10.42 -2.68 -32.15
CA LEU A 144 -9.53 -1.53 -32.07
C LEU A 144 -10.13 -0.41 -32.92
N ASP A 145 -10.35 0.76 -32.34
CA ASP A 145 -10.80 1.97 -33.02
C ASP A 145 -9.73 3.07 -32.87
N CYS A 146 -9.02 3.35 -33.95
CA CYS A 146 -8.01 4.39 -34.03
C CYS A 146 -8.54 5.52 -34.92
N GLU A 147 -9.00 6.61 -34.31
CA GLU A 147 -9.53 7.79 -35.02
C GLU A 147 -10.63 7.46 -36.07
N GLY A 148 -11.46 6.45 -35.80
CA GLY A 148 -12.55 6.02 -36.68
C GLY A 148 -12.19 4.86 -37.63
N VAL A 149 -10.94 4.39 -37.62
CA VAL A 149 -10.53 3.16 -38.31
C VAL A 149 -10.74 1.97 -37.37
N ILE A 150 -11.77 1.17 -37.65
CA ILE A 150 -12.15 0.02 -36.83
C ILE A 150 -11.57 -1.27 -37.40
N THR A 151 -10.78 -1.98 -36.60
CA THR A 151 -10.35 -3.36 -36.88
C THR A 151 -10.85 -4.30 -35.78
N THR A 152 -11.14 -5.55 -36.14
CA THR A 152 -11.69 -6.55 -35.21
C THR A 152 -11.04 -7.90 -35.42
N CYS A 153 -10.78 -8.64 -34.34
CA CYS A 153 -10.41 -10.05 -34.41
C CYS A 153 -11.21 -10.86 -33.40
N THR A 154 -11.57 -12.09 -33.79
CA THR A 154 -12.34 -13.01 -32.95
C THR A 154 -11.59 -14.33 -32.82
N THR A 155 -11.58 -14.90 -31.62
CA THR A 155 -10.98 -16.19 -31.31
C THR A 155 -11.78 -16.92 -30.24
N SER A 156 -11.59 -18.24 -30.11
CA SER A 156 -12.34 -19.05 -29.16
C SER A 156 -11.44 -20.02 -28.41
N VAL A 157 -11.73 -20.24 -27.12
CA VAL A 157 -11.05 -21.23 -26.27
C VAL A 157 -12.06 -22.03 -25.45
N ASN A 158 -11.66 -23.24 -25.03
CA ASN A 158 -12.52 -24.17 -24.29
C ASN A 158 -11.85 -24.65 -23.01
N VAL A 159 -12.66 -24.86 -21.96
CA VAL A 159 -12.26 -25.43 -20.66
C VAL A 159 -13.18 -26.59 -20.30
N ILE A 160 -12.63 -27.65 -19.67
CA ILE A 160 -13.38 -28.84 -19.28
C ILE A 160 -13.61 -28.85 -17.77
N ALA A 161 -14.87 -29.00 -17.34
CA ALA A 161 -15.25 -29.10 -15.94
C ALA A 161 -14.82 -30.43 -15.32
N ARG A 162 -14.28 -30.39 -14.10
CA ARG A 162 -13.94 -31.58 -13.30
C ARG A 162 -14.72 -31.61 -11.99
N ALA A 163 -15.35 -32.75 -11.71
CA ALA A 163 -16.10 -32.99 -10.48
C ALA A 163 -16.07 -34.48 -10.10
N ASP A 164 -16.19 -34.78 -8.81
CA ASP A 164 -16.23 -36.15 -8.30
C ASP A 164 -17.21 -36.31 -7.12
N ASN A 165 -17.58 -37.55 -6.83
CA ASN A 165 -18.43 -37.92 -5.72
C ASN A 165 -17.63 -38.07 -4.41
N TYR A 166 -17.72 -37.07 -3.55
CA TYR A 166 -17.16 -37.08 -2.19
C TYR A 166 -18.15 -37.46 -1.10
N TRP A 167 -19.33 -37.96 -1.50
CA TRP A 167 -20.35 -38.40 -0.55
C TRP A 167 -20.11 -39.84 -0.16
N SER A 168 -20.15 -40.10 1.14
CA SER A 168 -20.09 -41.46 1.69
C SER A 168 -21.16 -41.60 2.76
N ILE A 169 -21.79 -42.76 2.79
CA ILE A 169 -22.79 -43.08 3.81
C ILE A 169 -22.14 -44.08 4.75
N THR A 170 -22.24 -43.83 6.05
CA THR A 170 -21.84 -44.80 7.07
C THR A 170 -22.95 -44.95 8.09
N LYS A 171 -22.93 -46.06 8.81
CA LYS A 171 -23.88 -46.34 9.88
C LYS A 171 -23.11 -46.79 11.10
N GLU A 172 -23.53 -46.32 12.26
CA GLU A 172 -22.97 -46.73 13.55
C GLU A 172 -24.08 -46.95 14.58
N PHE A 173 -23.83 -47.89 15.47
CA PHE A 173 -24.52 -47.95 16.75
C PHE A 173 -23.98 -46.81 17.63
N VAL A 174 -24.87 -45.96 18.18
CA VAL A 174 -24.46 -44.84 19.04
C VAL A 174 -24.43 -45.27 20.49
N THR A 175 -25.56 -45.79 20.99
CA THR A 175 -25.76 -46.09 22.41
C THR A 175 -27.08 -46.84 22.64
N GLY A 176 -27.31 -47.29 23.87
CA GLY A 176 -28.50 -48.01 24.30
C GLY A 176 -28.38 -49.50 24.03
N ASP A 177 -27.45 -50.17 24.71
CA ASP A 177 -27.22 -51.62 24.63
C ASP A 177 -28.01 -52.42 25.68
N LEU A 178 -28.90 -51.77 26.44
CA LEU A 178 -29.72 -52.45 27.44
C LEU A 178 -30.67 -53.47 26.79
N THR A 179 -30.67 -54.72 27.27
CA THR A 179 -31.66 -55.74 26.90
C THR A 179 -33.08 -55.24 27.18
N CYS A 180 -33.99 -55.34 26.20
CA CYS A 180 -35.32 -54.74 26.21
C CYS A 180 -35.39 -53.20 26.26
N GLY A 181 -34.25 -52.51 26.20
CA GLY A 181 -34.18 -51.06 26.05
C GLY A 181 -34.39 -50.60 24.61
N ILE A 182 -34.19 -49.31 24.39
CA ILE A 182 -34.15 -48.70 23.05
C ILE A 182 -32.71 -48.40 22.71
N SER A 183 -32.27 -48.81 21.52
CA SER A 183 -30.98 -48.41 20.96
C SER A 183 -31.12 -47.22 20.03
N LYS A 184 -30.12 -46.34 20.08
CA LYS A 184 -29.96 -45.21 19.15
C LYS A 184 -28.89 -45.55 18.14
N TRP A 185 -29.25 -45.43 16.88
CA TRP A 185 -28.41 -45.65 15.73
C TRP A 185 -28.26 -44.35 14.98
N ARG A 186 -27.13 -44.19 14.29
CA ARG A 186 -26.86 -43.00 13.51
C ARG A 186 -26.39 -43.39 12.13
N ILE A 187 -27.08 -42.85 11.13
CA ILE A 187 -26.63 -42.84 9.75
C ILE A 187 -25.92 -41.51 9.54
N LYS A 188 -24.66 -41.58 9.13
CA LYS A 188 -23.85 -40.42 8.79
C LYS A 188 -23.82 -40.29 7.29
N VAL A 189 -24.37 -39.19 6.78
CA VAL A 189 -24.14 -38.74 5.41
C VAL A 189 -22.94 -37.82 5.47
N ASN A 190 -21.77 -38.33 5.07
CA ASN A 190 -20.52 -37.60 5.13
C ASN A 190 -20.18 -37.03 3.76
N HIS A 191 -19.83 -35.76 3.75
CA HIS A 191 -19.20 -35.09 2.63
C HIS A 191 -17.73 -34.86 3.00
N ASN A 192 -16.81 -35.47 2.25
CA ASN A 192 -15.38 -35.42 2.53
C ASN A 192 -14.62 -34.91 1.29
N ASN A 193 -14.80 -33.64 0.95
CA ASN A 193 -14.18 -33.02 -0.21
C ASN A 193 -12.74 -32.54 0.10
N PRO A 194 -11.73 -33.06 -0.59
CA PRO A 194 -10.34 -32.64 -0.41
C PRO A 194 -9.97 -31.37 -1.19
N ASN A 195 -10.78 -30.91 -2.15
CA ASN A 195 -10.44 -29.83 -3.09
C ASN A 195 -10.69 -28.41 -2.56
N GLY A 196 -11.04 -28.25 -1.27
CA GLY A 196 -11.47 -26.97 -0.73
C GLY A 196 -12.98 -26.75 -0.83
N ALA A 197 -13.46 -25.61 -0.33
CA ALA A 197 -14.86 -25.46 0.00
C ALA A 197 -15.77 -25.38 -1.24
N GLY A 198 -16.58 -26.42 -1.48
CA GLY A 198 -17.54 -26.48 -2.58
C GLY A 198 -16.95 -26.78 -3.95
N LEU A 199 -15.64 -27.01 -4.04
CA LEU A 199 -14.94 -27.19 -5.32
C LEU A 199 -15.00 -28.64 -5.82
N GLY A 200 -15.28 -28.82 -7.11
CA GLY A 200 -15.20 -30.11 -7.79
C GLY A 200 -16.14 -31.18 -7.24
N THR A 201 -17.29 -30.79 -6.69
CA THR A 201 -18.21 -31.75 -6.06
C THR A 201 -19.65 -31.63 -6.54
N TYR A 202 -20.39 -32.72 -6.39
CA TYR A 202 -21.80 -32.83 -6.71
C TYR A 202 -22.71 -32.50 -5.53
N LYS A 203 -23.91 -31.99 -5.83
CA LYS A 203 -25.06 -32.05 -4.92
C LYS A 203 -25.54 -33.50 -4.78
N LEU A 204 -26.10 -33.84 -3.61
CA LEU A 204 -26.71 -35.13 -3.32
C LEU A 204 -28.23 -34.99 -3.12
N ASN A 205 -29.04 -35.81 -3.81
CA ASN A 205 -30.51 -35.81 -3.67
C ASN A 205 -31.11 -37.22 -3.73
N GLY A 206 -32.00 -37.58 -2.78
CA GLY A 206 -32.74 -38.86 -2.80
C GLY A 206 -33.24 -39.30 -1.42
N ILE A 207 -33.25 -40.60 -1.13
CA ILE A 207 -33.86 -41.16 0.09
C ILE A 207 -33.03 -42.28 0.73
N ILE A 208 -33.08 -42.38 2.06
CA ILE A 208 -32.57 -43.49 2.86
C ILE A 208 -33.75 -44.22 3.53
N THR A 209 -33.74 -45.55 3.54
CA THR A 209 -34.80 -46.40 4.13
C THR A 209 -34.21 -47.50 5.03
N GLU A 210 -34.75 -47.66 6.24
CA GLU A 210 -34.32 -48.64 7.24
C GLU A 210 -34.97 -50.01 7.05
N THR A 211 -34.18 -51.09 7.22
CA THR A 211 -34.66 -52.49 7.16
C THR A 211 -34.04 -53.37 8.27
N PRO A 212 -34.27 -53.07 9.56
CA PRO A 212 -33.76 -53.86 10.68
C PRO A 212 -34.55 -55.16 10.89
N SER A 213 -33.92 -56.11 11.60
CA SER A 213 -34.56 -57.36 12.05
C SER A 213 -35.40 -57.22 13.33
N VAL A 214 -35.33 -56.06 13.98
CA VAL A 214 -36.08 -55.71 15.19
C VAL A 214 -37.00 -54.52 14.93
N PRO A 215 -38.05 -54.30 15.74
CA PRO A 215 -39.00 -53.21 15.51
C PRO A 215 -38.33 -51.82 15.48
N ILE A 216 -38.71 -51.01 14.48
CA ILE A 216 -38.35 -49.58 14.42
C ILE A 216 -39.29 -48.81 15.34
N VAL A 217 -38.71 -48.07 16.29
CA VAL A 217 -39.44 -47.13 17.14
C VAL A 217 -39.64 -45.81 16.39
N SER A 218 -38.60 -45.28 15.74
CA SER A 218 -38.68 -44.10 14.87
C SER A 218 -37.51 -44.02 13.88
N GLY A 219 -37.70 -43.24 12.80
CA GLY A 219 -36.67 -43.02 11.77
C GLY A 219 -36.68 -44.04 10.63
N ALA A 220 -37.85 -44.51 10.19
CA ALA A 220 -37.95 -45.54 9.15
C ALA A 220 -37.44 -45.10 7.76
N SER A 221 -37.52 -43.81 7.43
CA SER A 221 -36.96 -43.26 6.19
C SER A 221 -36.60 -41.78 6.32
N PHE A 222 -35.64 -41.32 5.52
CA PHE A 222 -35.15 -39.94 5.51
C PHE A 222 -34.97 -39.41 4.08
N PRO A 223 -35.62 -38.30 3.70
CA PRO A 223 -35.25 -37.58 2.48
C PRO A 223 -33.91 -36.87 2.68
N VAL A 224 -33.07 -36.88 1.65
CA VAL A 224 -31.73 -36.27 1.64
C VAL A 224 -31.64 -35.31 0.47
N ASN A 225 -31.29 -34.05 0.74
CA ASN A 225 -31.05 -33.01 -0.26
C ASN A 225 -29.96 -32.07 0.27
N TYR A 226 -28.71 -32.36 -0.05
CA TYR A 226 -27.55 -31.65 0.50
C TYR A 226 -26.64 -31.10 -0.60
N SER A 227 -26.19 -29.86 -0.41
CA SER A 227 -25.25 -29.12 -1.26
C SER A 227 -24.29 -28.35 -0.36
N TRP A 228 -23.42 -29.10 0.34
CA TRP A 228 -22.54 -28.51 1.35
C TRP A 228 -21.23 -28.04 0.73
N SER A 229 -20.77 -26.87 1.17
CA SER A 229 -19.48 -26.31 0.79
C SER A 229 -18.34 -26.84 1.65
N PHE A 230 -18.58 -27.44 2.81
CA PHE A 230 -17.52 -27.91 3.71
C PHE A 230 -17.66 -29.38 3.99
N ASN A 231 -16.54 -29.98 4.41
CA ASN A 231 -16.56 -31.29 5.04
C ASN A 231 -17.56 -31.27 6.19
N SER A 232 -18.61 -32.04 6.03
CA SER A 232 -19.80 -31.96 6.85
C SER A 232 -20.40 -33.34 6.97
N THR A 233 -21.03 -33.58 8.11
CA THR A 233 -21.73 -34.82 8.38
C THR A 233 -23.13 -34.50 8.86
N ALA A 234 -24.15 -34.95 8.13
CA ALA A 234 -25.50 -35.01 8.68
C ALA A 234 -25.67 -36.31 9.45
N ASN A 235 -26.21 -36.18 10.65
CA ASN A 235 -26.50 -37.30 11.54
C ASN A 235 -28.00 -37.55 11.55
N LEU A 236 -28.43 -38.61 10.89
CA LEU A 236 -29.82 -39.07 10.88
C LEU A 236 -29.97 -40.16 11.94
N HIS A 237 -30.92 -40.01 12.86
CA HIS A 237 -31.04 -40.89 14.02
C HIS A 237 -32.21 -41.84 13.88
N VAL A 238 -31.93 -43.13 14.13
CA VAL A 238 -32.90 -44.22 14.10
C VAL A 238 -32.96 -44.85 15.48
N TYR A 239 -34.15 -45.13 15.96
CA TYR A 239 -34.36 -45.75 17.26
C TYR A 239 -34.99 -47.12 17.09
N LEU A 240 -34.35 -48.15 17.64
CA LEU A 240 -34.78 -49.55 17.54
C LEU A 240 -35.07 -50.14 18.90
N GLN A 241 -36.00 -51.08 18.96
CA GLN A 241 -36.33 -51.82 20.17
C GLN A 241 -35.40 -53.04 20.34
N ASN A 242 -34.73 -53.17 21.49
CA ASN A 242 -33.72 -54.20 21.73
C ASN A 242 -34.30 -55.55 22.15
N CYS A 243 -34.93 -56.28 21.23
CA CYS A 243 -35.57 -57.56 21.51
C CYS A 243 -34.66 -58.79 21.38
N GLY A 244 -33.45 -58.71 21.95
CA GLY A 244 -32.49 -59.82 22.04
C GLY A 244 -32.02 -60.08 23.48
N ASN A 245 -31.66 -61.32 23.80
CA ASN A 245 -31.12 -61.68 25.11
C ASN A 245 -29.77 -60.97 25.39
N ALA A 246 -29.41 -60.78 26.66
CA ALA A 246 -28.08 -60.29 27.02
C ALA A 246 -26.98 -61.14 26.37
N GLY A 247 -25.96 -60.49 25.80
CA GLY A 247 -24.90 -61.10 25.00
C GLY A 247 -25.21 -61.24 23.50
N THR A 248 -26.45 -61.01 23.06
CA THR A 248 -26.78 -60.95 21.61
C THR A 248 -26.51 -59.58 21.02
N THR A 249 -26.32 -59.48 19.72
CA THR A 249 -26.15 -58.20 19.00
C THR A 249 -27.31 -57.95 18.06
N ILE A 250 -27.57 -56.68 17.76
CA ILE A 250 -28.55 -56.26 16.75
C ILE A 250 -27.79 -55.87 15.50
N THR A 251 -28.20 -56.36 14.34
CA THR A 251 -27.67 -55.91 13.05
C THR A 251 -28.71 -55.06 12.36
N ASN A 252 -28.37 -53.81 12.03
CA ASN A 252 -29.26 -52.86 11.40
C ASN A 252 -28.72 -52.39 10.05
N THR A 253 -29.52 -52.54 8.99
CA THR A 253 -29.19 -52.16 7.60
C THR A 253 -30.07 -50.99 7.14
N ALA A 254 -29.46 -50.01 6.48
CA ALA A 254 -30.16 -48.94 5.75
C ALA A 254 -29.81 -49.00 4.26
N ASN A 255 -30.80 -48.84 3.40
CA ASN A 255 -30.62 -48.76 1.94
C ASN A 255 -30.77 -47.30 1.48
N TYR A 256 -29.96 -46.87 0.51
CA TYR A 256 -30.01 -45.51 -0.03
C TYR A 256 -29.97 -45.50 -1.56
N ASN A 257 -30.62 -44.49 -2.14
CA ASN A 257 -30.60 -44.23 -3.58
C ASN A 257 -30.64 -42.71 -3.82
N PHE A 258 -29.60 -42.20 -4.46
CA PHE A 258 -29.37 -40.77 -4.70
C PHE A 258 -29.01 -40.49 -6.16
N THR A 259 -29.38 -39.31 -6.64
CA THR A 259 -28.81 -38.69 -7.84
C THR A 259 -27.77 -37.64 -7.44
N LEU A 260 -26.78 -37.46 -8.31
CA LEU A 260 -25.69 -36.51 -8.16
C LEU A 260 -25.86 -35.34 -9.14
N GLY A 261 -25.38 -34.16 -8.75
CA GLY A 261 -25.45 -32.98 -9.60
C GLY A 261 -26.84 -32.32 -9.62
N ASP A 262 -27.26 -31.89 -10.80
CA ASP A 262 -28.64 -31.47 -11.08
C ASP A 262 -29.60 -32.66 -11.30
N GLY A 263 -29.11 -33.89 -11.17
CA GLY A 263 -29.83 -35.12 -11.45
C GLY A 263 -29.50 -35.74 -12.82
N THR A 264 -28.65 -35.10 -13.62
CA THR A 264 -28.21 -35.60 -14.93
C THR A 264 -26.79 -36.16 -14.94
N CYS A 265 -26.00 -35.94 -13.88
CA CYS A 265 -24.59 -36.32 -13.84
C CYS A 265 -24.38 -37.81 -13.58
N ASP A 266 -24.70 -38.27 -12.36
CA ASP A 266 -24.43 -39.64 -11.91
C ASP A 266 -25.46 -40.08 -10.85
N ALA A 267 -25.40 -41.34 -10.43
CA ALA A 267 -26.22 -41.90 -9.36
C ALA A 267 -25.39 -42.63 -8.30
N MET A 268 -25.82 -42.57 -7.05
CA MET A 268 -25.20 -43.22 -5.91
C MET A 268 -26.26 -44.04 -5.15
N SER A 269 -26.16 -45.37 -5.20
CA SER A 269 -27.06 -46.27 -4.47
C SER A 269 -26.29 -47.38 -3.76
N GLY A 270 -26.87 -47.93 -2.70
CA GLY A 270 -26.22 -48.98 -1.91
C GLY A 270 -26.90 -49.22 -0.57
N SER A 271 -26.20 -49.89 0.33
CA SER A 271 -26.65 -50.14 1.69
C SER A 271 -25.51 -50.05 2.70
N VAL A 272 -25.84 -49.62 3.92
CA VAL A 272 -24.92 -49.55 5.06
C VAL A 272 -25.47 -50.36 6.22
N THR A 273 -24.60 -51.15 6.83
CA THR A 273 -24.97 -52.04 7.93
C THR A 273 -24.05 -51.80 9.12
N ALA A 274 -24.63 -51.77 10.31
CA ALA A 274 -23.88 -51.75 11.56
C ALA A 274 -24.44 -52.80 12.52
N THR A 275 -23.56 -53.30 13.38
CA THR A 275 -23.92 -54.24 14.44
C THR A 275 -23.68 -53.57 15.78
N SER A 276 -24.62 -53.69 16.71
CA SER A 276 -24.47 -53.16 18.06
C SER A 276 -23.41 -53.93 18.83
N ASP A 277 -22.92 -53.33 19.91
CA ASP A 277 -22.27 -54.12 20.95
C ASP A 277 -23.24 -55.18 21.51
N PRO A 278 -22.73 -56.26 22.15
CA PRO A 278 -23.57 -57.24 22.79
C PRO A 278 -24.45 -56.57 23.83
N LEU A 279 -25.76 -56.84 23.77
CA LEU A 279 -26.73 -56.29 24.71
C LEU A 279 -26.33 -56.66 26.14
N GLN A 280 -26.45 -55.72 27.06
CA GLN A 280 -25.96 -55.86 28.42
C GLN A 280 -27.08 -55.84 29.45
N SER A 281 -26.72 -56.34 30.64
CA SER A 281 -27.49 -56.08 31.85
C SER A 281 -27.39 -54.61 32.26
N PRO A 282 -28.30 -54.10 33.12
CA PRO A 282 -28.32 -52.71 33.55
C PRO A 282 -26.98 -52.22 34.17
N ASN A 283 -26.48 -51.08 33.70
CA ASN A 283 -25.33 -50.33 34.19
C ASN A 283 -25.72 -48.85 34.37
N ALA A 284 -25.72 -48.41 35.63
CA ALA A 284 -26.12 -47.06 36.04
C ALA A 284 -24.89 -46.13 36.18
N ASP A 285 -24.79 -45.11 35.33
CA ASP A 285 -23.76 -44.06 35.43
C ASP A 285 -24.32 -42.71 34.93
N ILE A 286 -24.14 -41.65 35.71
CA ILE A 286 -24.57 -40.28 35.38
C ILE A 286 -23.49 -39.30 35.82
N SER A 287 -23.31 -38.22 35.06
CA SER A 287 -22.47 -37.08 35.47
C SER A 287 -23.33 -35.84 35.66
N PHE A 288 -23.04 -35.10 36.73
CA PHE A 288 -23.66 -33.83 37.05
C PHE A 288 -22.58 -32.79 37.30
N THR A 289 -22.61 -31.70 36.55
CA THR A 289 -21.64 -30.62 36.67
C THR A 289 -22.32 -29.27 36.81
N LYS A 290 -21.69 -28.40 37.59
CA LYS A 290 -22.03 -26.99 37.74
C LYS A 290 -20.83 -26.18 37.30
N SER A 291 -21.05 -25.23 36.41
CA SER A 291 -19.98 -24.40 35.87
C SER A 291 -20.41 -22.97 35.64
N ILE A 292 -19.44 -22.11 35.44
CA ILE A 292 -19.59 -20.70 35.08
C ILE A 292 -18.86 -20.44 33.75
N PRO A 293 -19.17 -19.34 33.04
CA PRO A 293 -18.36 -18.85 31.93
C PRO A 293 -16.89 -18.63 32.31
N SER A 294 -15.98 -18.84 31.34
CA SER A 294 -14.56 -18.54 31.54
C SER A 294 -14.35 -17.05 31.90
N THR A 295 -13.52 -16.81 32.91
CA THR A 295 -13.08 -15.48 33.39
C THR A 295 -12.24 -14.70 32.38
N TYR A 296 -11.78 -15.38 31.31
CA TYR A 296 -11.11 -14.74 30.18
C TYR A 296 -12.08 -13.97 29.26
N TYR A 297 -13.32 -14.45 29.12
CA TYR A 297 -14.33 -13.88 28.21
C TYR A 297 -15.48 -13.19 28.94
N THR A 298 -15.43 -13.15 30.27
CA THR A 298 -16.49 -12.59 31.14
C THR A 298 -15.79 -11.88 32.30
N ASN A 299 -16.21 -10.65 32.61
CA ASN A 299 -15.66 -9.92 33.74
C ASN A 299 -16.59 -10.09 34.95
N TYR A 300 -16.06 -10.58 36.07
CA TYR A 300 -16.83 -10.82 37.29
C TYR A 300 -16.77 -9.63 38.25
N SER A 301 -17.00 -8.42 37.73
CA SER A 301 -17.00 -7.18 38.51
C SER A 301 -18.38 -6.88 39.12
N PRO A 302 -18.45 -6.06 40.18
CA PRO A 302 -19.74 -5.56 40.69
C PRO A 302 -20.59 -4.93 39.59
N GLY A 303 -21.87 -5.28 39.55
CA GLY A 303 -22.85 -4.87 38.52
C GLY A 303 -22.86 -5.72 37.25
N CYS A 304 -21.95 -6.70 37.10
CA CYS A 304 -21.91 -7.53 35.88
C CYS A 304 -22.82 -8.75 35.97
N GLN A 305 -23.39 -9.10 34.81
CA GLN A 305 -24.19 -10.30 34.65
C GLN A 305 -23.35 -11.51 34.26
N SER A 306 -23.76 -12.68 34.74
CA SER A 306 -23.20 -13.98 34.36
C SER A 306 -24.24 -15.09 34.57
N TYR A 307 -23.83 -16.36 34.46
CA TYR A 307 -24.73 -17.50 34.70
C TYR A 307 -24.02 -18.72 35.30
N TYR A 308 -24.80 -19.55 35.99
CA TYR A 308 -24.45 -20.93 36.28
C TYR A 308 -25.04 -21.84 35.21
N ARG A 309 -24.24 -22.77 34.69
CA ARG A 309 -24.70 -23.87 33.84
C ARG A 309 -24.70 -25.16 34.66
N LEU A 310 -25.88 -25.74 34.82
CA LEU A 310 -26.05 -27.07 35.39
C LEU A 310 -26.21 -28.05 34.24
N ASN A 311 -25.34 -29.07 34.15
CA ASN A 311 -25.33 -30.02 33.05
C ASN A 311 -25.37 -31.45 33.59
N ILE A 312 -26.25 -32.27 33.02
CA ILE A 312 -26.48 -33.67 33.39
C ILE A 312 -26.26 -34.52 32.16
N CYS A 313 -25.43 -35.56 32.22
CA CYS A 313 -25.24 -36.51 31.13
C CYS A 313 -25.36 -37.96 31.62
N ASN A 314 -26.07 -38.80 30.87
CA ASN A 314 -26.18 -40.22 31.13
C ASN A 314 -24.98 -40.96 30.49
N ASN A 315 -24.11 -41.50 31.31
CA ASN A 315 -22.91 -42.22 30.88
C ASN A 315 -23.11 -43.75 30.87
N GLY A 316 -24.20 -44.23 31.48
CA GLY A 316 -24.57 -45.65 31.55
C GLY A 316 -25.54 -46.06 30.45
N ASN A 317 -26.09 -47.28 30.56
CA ASN A 317 -27.05 -47.82 29.61
C ASN A 317 -28.50 -47.89 30.14
N VAL A 318 -28.71 -47.44 31.37
CA VAL A 318 -30.03 -47.31 31.99
C VAL A 318 -30.60 -45.92 31.68
N PRO A 319 -31.80 -45.80 31.09
CA PRO A 319 -32.46 -44.51 30.92
C PRO A 319 -32.90 -43.94 32.27
N TRP A 320 -32.80 -42.62 32.46
CA TRP A 320 -33.15 -41.94 33.72
C TRP A 320 -34.40 -41.07 33.60
N THR A 321 -35.25 -41.04 34.63
CA THR A 321 -36.45 -40.19 34.74
C THR A 321 -36.49 -39.51 36.11
N ASP A 322 -37.52 -38.68 36.32
CA ASP A 322 -37.80 -37.93 37.56
C ASP A 322 -36.62 -37.07 38.02
N LEU A 323 -35.87 -36.54 37.05
CA LEU A 323 -34.74 -35.67 37.30
C LEU A 323 -35.19 -34.44 38.10
N THR A 324 -34.61 -34.28 39.28
CA THR A 324 -34.93 -33.21 40.22
C THR A 324 -33.64 -32.58 40.73
N ILE A 325 -33.41 -31.30 40.42
CA ILE A 325 -32.27 -30.52 40.92
C ILE A 325 -32.75 -29.67 42.09
N THR A 326 -31.99 -29.63 43.18
CA THR A 326 -32.18 -28.68 44.29
C THR A 326 -30.96 -27.78 44.42
N ASP A 327 -31.16 -26.47 44.38
CA ASP A 327 -30.09 -25.47 44.39
C ASP A 327 -30.42 -24.30 45.33
N ASN A 328 -29.54 -23.97 46.28
CA ASN A 328 -29.76 -22.85 47.19
C ASN A 328 -29.20 -21.56 46.59
N LEU A 329 -30.09 -20.74 46.02
CA LEU A 329 -29.73 -19.50 45.34
C LEU A 329 -29.78 -18.27 46.25
N ASN A 330 -29.91 -18.45 47.57
CA ASN A 330 -29.63 -17.39 48.54
C ASN A 330 -28.11 -17.26 48.75
N ILE A 331 -27.44 -16.64 47.78
CA ILE A 331 -25.98 -16.56 47.70
C ILE A 331 -25.57 -15.09 47.92
N PRO A 332 -24.86 -14.76 49.01
CA PRO A 332 -24.39 -13.39 49.24
C PRO A 332 -23.48 -12.89 48.11
N GLY A 333 -23.73 -11.68 47.62
CA GLY A 333 -22.90 -11.02 46.60
C GLY A 333 -23.40 -11.20 45.15
N ILE A 334 -24.49 -11.95 44.94
CA ILE A 334 -25.18 -12.01 43.65
C ILE A 334 -26.71 -11.95 43.82
N THR A 335 -27.37 -11.44 42.80
CA THR A 335 -28.84 -11.43 42.67
C THR A 335 -29.27 -12.22 41.44
N ILE A 336 -30.21 -13.16 41.60
CA ILE A 336 -30.72 -13.95 40.47
C ILE A 336 -31.63 -13.09 39.59
N THR A 337 -31.34 -13.02 38.29
CA THR A 337 -32.04 -12.15 37.35
C THR A 337 -33.00 -12.92 36.44
N ASN A 338 -32.60 -14.11 35.97
CA ASN A 338 -33.40 -14.92 35.04
C ASN A 338 -32.99 -16.40 35.09
N MET A 339 -33.80 -17.29 34.53
CA MET A 339 -33.48 -18.72 34.37
C MET A 339 -33.92 -19.23 32.99
N SER A 340 -33.03 -19.93 32.27
CA SER A 340 -33.38 -20.65 31.04
C SER A 340 -33.41 -22.15 31.31
N LEU A 341 -34.63 -22.70 31.24
CA LEU A 341 -34.93 -24.01 31.80
C LEU A 341 -35.05 -25.12 30.76
N GLY A 342 -35.06 -24.87 29.45
CA GLY A 342 -34.97 -25.93 28.43
C GLY A 342 -35.96 -27.10 28.59
N GLY A 343 -37.19 -26.83 29.04
CA GLY A 343 -38.23 -27.86 29.29
C GLY A 343 -38.30 -28.36 30.73
N TRP A 344 -37.47 -27.86 31.64
CA TRP A 344 -37.59 -28.06 33.08
C TRP A 344 -38.64 -27.10 33.68
N THR A 345 -39.35 -27.55 34.69
CA THR A 345 -40.19 -26.74 35.57
C THR A 345 -39.41 -26.35 36.82
N VAL A 346 -39.76 -25.23 37.45
CA VAL A 346 -39.08 -24.72 38.66
C VAL A 346 -40.09 -24.44 39.76
N SER A 347 -39.73 -24.63 41.02
CA SER A 347 -40.51 -24.21 42.19
C SER A 347 -39.58 -23.57 43.23
N PRO A 348 -39.89 -22.38 43.77
CA PRO A 348 -41.04 -21.52 43.43
C PRO A 348 -40.95 -20.92 42.01
N THR A 349 -42.10 -20.64 41.38
CA THR A 349 -42.21 -20.17 39.98
C THR A 349 -42.23 -18.64 39.81
N VAL A 350 -41.98 -17.86 40.87
CA VAL A 350 -42.43 -16.45 40.92
C VAL A 350 -41.26 -15.47 40.70
N PRO A 351 -41.18 -14.76 39.56
CA PRO A 351 -40.43 -13.52 39.46
C PRO A 351 -41.07 -12.43 40.35
N PRO A 352 -40.32 -11.59 41.07
CA PRO A 352 -38.86 -11.56 41.16
C PRO A 352 -38.33 -12.78 41.92
N TYR A 353 -37.34 -13.49 41.34
CA TYR A 353 -36.79 -14.74 41.85
C TYR A 353 -36.28 -14.58 43.29
N PRO A 354 -37.02 -15.02 44.34
CA PRO A 354 -36.58 -14.82 45.72
C PRO A 354 -35.27 -15.55 46.02
N ALA A 355 -34.47 -14.98 46.93
CA ALA A 355 -33.29 -15.62 47.48
C ALA A 355 -33.70 -16.81 48.38
N THR A 356 -33.79 -17.99 47.80
CA THR A 356 -34.23 -19.22 48.47
C THR A 356 -33.66 -20.46 47.78
N THR A 357 -34.01 -21.64 48.28
CA THR A 357 -33.77 -22.91 47.60
C THR A 357 -34.80 -23.15 46.51
N TYR A 358 -34.30 -23.43 45.30
CA TYR A 358 -35.10 -23.78 44.13
C TYR A 358 -35.04 -25.27 43.85
N THR A 359 -36.18 -25.80 43.42
CA THR A 359 -36.29 -27.17 42.92
C THR A 359 -36.65 -27.12 41.44
N PHE A 360 -35.78 -27.66 40.59
CA PHE A 360 -36.01 -27.83 39.16
C PHE A 360 -36.39 -29.27 38.88
N THR A 361 -37.52 -29.51 38.23
CA THR A 361 -38.00 -30.84 37.89
C THR A 361 -38.21 -30.95 36.38
N ARG A 362 -38.07 -32.15 35.82
CA ARG A 362 -38.40 -32.38 34.40
C ARG A 362 -39.38 -33.55 34.24
N PRO A 363 -40.68 -33.33 34.52
CA PRO A 363 -41.67 -34.41 34.51
C PRO A 363 -41.80 -35.06 33.14
N GLY A 364 -41.85 -36.40 33.11
CA GLY A 364 -42.08 -37.19 31.88
C GLY A 364 -40.92 -37.20 30.89
N PHE A 365 -39.78 -36.59 31.22
CA PHE A 365 -38.58 -36.64 30.38
C PHE A 365 -37.71 -37.84 30.74
N ILE A 366 -37.29 -38.58 29.72
CA ILE A 366 -36.35 -39.69 29.85
C ILE A 366 -35.00 -39.24 29.28
N LEU A 367 -33.97 -39.26 30.12
CA LEU A 367 -32.58 -39.04 29.70
C LEU A 367 -31.98 -40.38 29.25
N ASN A 368 -31.96 -40.59 27.94
CA ASN A 368 -31.45 -41.85 27.39
C ASN A 368 -29.93 -41.95 27.54
N PRO A 369 -29.38 -43.18 27.46
CA PRO A 369 -27.94 -43.42 27.39
C PRO A 369 -27.24 -42.47 26.42
N GLY A 370 -26.11 -41.89 26.83
CA GLY A 370 -25.32 -40.95 26.03
C GLY A 370 -25.94 -39.57 25.81
N GLU A 371 -27.14 -39.28 26.32
CA GLU A 371 -27.75 -37.95 26.21
C GLU A 371 -27.38 -37.04 27.37
N CYS A 372 -27.39 -35.73 27.10
CA CYS A 372 -27.18 -34.68 28.09
C CYS A 372 -28.33 -33.67 28.08
N THR A 373 -28.57 -33.03 29.22
CA THR A 373 -29.47 -31.88 29.36
C THR A 373 -28.83 -30.81 30.24
N SER A 374 -29.23 -29.55 30.07
CA SER A 374 -28.72 -28.44 30.87
C SER A 374 -29.80 -27.43 31.20
N ILE A 375 -29.60 -26.71 32.31
CA ILE A 375 -30.32 -25.46 32.62
C ILE A 375 -29.31 -24.34 32.91
N PHE A 376 -29.74 -23.10 32.69
CA PHE A 376 -28.93 -21.91 32.93
C PHE A 376 -29.62 -21.01 33.96
N ILE A 377 -28.89 -20.58 34.98
CA ILE A 377 -29.35 -19.68 36.04
C ILE A 377 -28.54 -18.39 35.91
N TYR A 378 -29.19 -17.31 35.49
CA TYR A 378 -28.57 -16.00 35.28
C TYR A 378 -28.61 -15.17 36.56
N TYR A 379 -27.53 -14.45 36.82
CA TYR A 379 -27.39 -13.59 37.98
C TYR A 379 -26.61 -12.33 37.63
N GLU A 380 -26.79 -11.30 38.46
CA GLU A 380 -25.98 -10.08 38.48
C GLU A 380 -25.15 -10.08 39.76
N ILE A 381 -23.89 -9.68 39.68
CA ILE A 381 -23.04 -9.49 40.85
C ILE A 381 -23.45 -8.20 41.52
N ASP A 382 -23.76 -8.25 42.81
CA ASP A 382 -24.30 -7.09 43.52
C ASP A 382 -23.31 -5.92 43.44
N ALA A 383 -23.80 -4.70 43.24
CA ALA A 383 -22.97 -3.50 43.15
C ALA A 383 -22.10 -3.26 44.41
N GLY A 384 -22.50 -3.80 45.56
CA GLY A 384 -21.75 -3.77 46.82
C GLY A 384 -20.85 -4.98 47.08
N ALA A 385 -20.72 -5.92 46.13
CA ALA A 385 -19.87 -7.09 46.28
C ALA A 385 -18.40 -6.67 46.47
N THR A 386 -17.72 -7.29 47.43
CA THR A 386 -16.33 -6.96 47.74
C THR A 386 -15.39 -7.59 46.71
N ILE A 387 -14.56 -6.77 46.06
CA ILE A 387 -13.53 -7.22 45.13
C ILE A 387 -12.56 -8.16 45.85
N GLY A 388 -12.25 -9.30 45.23
CA GLY A 388 -11.43 -10.37 45.80
C GLY A 388 -12.21 -11.40 46.64
N ALA A 389 -13.52 -11.21 46.88
CA ALA A 389 -14.34 -12.19 47.57
C ALA A 389 -14.62 -13.41 46.67
N THR A 390 -14.61 -14.61 47.26
CA THR A 390 -14.99 -15.86 46.58
C THR A 390 -16.48 -16.13 46.79
N ILE A 391 -17.21 -16.36 45.69
CA ILE A 391 -18.62 -16.72 45.67
C ILE A 391 -18.72 -18.20 45.26
N SER A 392 -19.31 -19.01 46.13
CA SER A 392 -19.46 -20.47 45.98
C SER A 392 -20.92 -20.86 45.84
N ASN A 393 -21.21 -21.83 44.97
CA ASN A 393 -22.56 -22.36 44.81
C ASN A 393 -22.55 -23.87 44.59
N THR A 394 -23.47 -24.59 45.28
CA THR A 394 -23.60 -26.06 45.23
C THR A 394 -25.04 -26.46 44.90
N ALA A 395 -25.22 -27.33 43.90
CA ALA A 395 -26.50 -27.93 43.54
C ALA A 395 -26.49 -29.45 43.78
N ASN A 396 -27.65 -30.02 44.02
CA ASN A 396 -27.87 -31.47 44.18
C ASN A 396 -28.83 -31.98 43.10
N LEU A 397 -28.59 -33.16 42.54
CA LEU A 397 -29.44 -33.84 41.57
C LEU A 397 -29.96 -35.16 42.18
N SER A 398 -31.26 -35.39 42.08
CA SER A 398 -31.97 -36.63 42.38
C SER A 398 -32.59 -37.21 41.11
N TYR A 399 -32.58 -38.52 40.94
CA TYR A 399 -33.07 -39.21 39.73
C TYR A 399 -33.36 -40.69 40.00
N VAL A 400 -34.19 -41.33 39.16
CA VAL A 400 -34.50 -42.77 39.20
C VAL A 400 -34.44 -43.38 37.81
N ALA A 401 -34.26 -44.69 37.71
CA ALA A 401 -34.30 -45.37 36.43
C ALA A 401 -35.71 -45.32 35.81
N ALA A 402 -35.80 -45.05 34.51
CA ALA A 402 -37.03 -45.21 33.75
C ALA A 402 -37.24 -46.71 33.51
N GLY A 403 -38.19 -47.33 34.23
CA GLY A 403 -38.50 -48.75 34.08
C GLY A 403 -38.79 -49.17 32.63
N THR A 404 -38.64 -50.46 32.30
CA THR A 404 -38.69 -50.98 30.92
C THR A 404 -40.08 -51.07 30.28
N GLY A 405 -41.10 -50.32 30.72
CA GLY A 405 -42.37 -50.29 29.99
C GLY A 405 -43.57 -49.65 30.68
N GLY A 406 -44.27 -48.80 29.92
CA GLY A 406 -45.66 -48.40 30.17
C GLY A 406 -45.85 -46.93 30.54
N SER A 407 -46.72 -46.24 29.80
CA SER A 407 -47.30 -44.95 30.23
C SER A 407 -47.98 -45.10 31.60
N PRO A 408 -48.07 -44.03 32.42
CA PRO A 408 -48.74 -44.09 33.71
C PRO A 408 -50.19 -44.56 33.54
N GLY A 409 -50.51 -45.79 33.96
CA GLY A 409 -51.89 -46.29 34.08
C GLY A 409 -52.34 -47.41 33.11
N GLY A 410 -51.48 -48.00 32.29
CA GLY A 410 -51.79 -49.20 31.49
C GLY A 410 -50.95 -50.43 31.90
N PRO A 411 -51.44 -51.68 31.71
CA PRO A 411 -50.58 -52.85 31.91
C PRO A 411 -49.38 -52.78 30.94
N PRO A 412 -48.18 -53.22 31.34
CA PRO A 412 -47.01 -53.14 30.49
C PRO A 412 -47.24 -53.98 29.24
N VAL A 413 -47.32 -53.33 28.08
CA VAL A 413 -47.19 -54.03 26.79
C VAL A 413 -45.73 -54.43 26.75
N ASP A 414 -45.44 -55.73 26.87
CA ASP A 414 -44.09 -56.25 26.75
C ASP A 414 -43.55 -55.83 25.36
N PRO A 415 -42.57 -54.90 25.29
CA PRO A 415 -42.07 -54.42 24.02
C PRO A 415 -41.27 -55.51 23.29
N CYS A 416 -40.90 -56.60 23.98
CA CYS A 416 -40.15 -57.72 23.45
C CYS A 416 -40.71 -59.07 23.98
N PRO A 417 -41.92 -59.48 23.53
CA PRO A 417 -42.65 -60.64 24.06
C PRO A 417 -41.95 -62.00 23.90
N SER A 418 -40.80 -62.02 23.21
CA SER A 418 -39.99 -63.21 22.94
C SER A 418 -38.85 -63.45 23.92
N ILE A 419 -38.57 -62.53 24.87
CA ILE A 419 -37.46 -62.63 25.83
C ILE A 419 -37.84 -62.16 27.23
N SER A 420 -37.07 -62.56 28.25
CA SER A 420 -37.23 -62.07 29.63
C SER A 420 -36.35 -60.85 29.88
N CYS A 421 -36.96 -59.70 30.18
CA CYS A 421 -36.25 -58.44 30.42
C CYS A 421 -35.60 -58.39 31.82
N PRO A 422 -34.41 -57.78 31.96
CA PRO A 422 -33.75 -57.60 33.25
C PRO A 422 -34.50 -56.60 34.14
N THR A 423 -34.50 -56.84 35.45
CA THR A 423 -35.03 -55.88 36.44
C THR A 423 -34.03 -54.74 36.63
N ILE A 424 -34.51 -53.51 36.54
CA ILE A 424 -33.70 -52.30 36.77
C ILE A 424 -33.96 -51.82 38.20
N ASP A 425 -32.90 -51.38 38.89
CA ASP A 425 -33.00 -50.70 40.18
C ASP A 425 -33.66 -49.33 39.99
N ASP A 426 -34.88 -49.18 40.51
CA ASP A 426 -35.70 -47.97 40.46
C ASP A 426 -35.58 -47.10 41.72
N SER A 427 -34.62 -47.40 42.61
CA SER A 427 -34.36 -46.58 43.79
C SER A 427 -33.82 -45.18 43.42
N ILE A 428 -34.14 -44.20 44.27
CA ILE A 428 -33.71 -42.81 44.10
C ILE A 428 -32.20 -42.68 44.31
N GLN A 429 -31.52 -42.16 43.30
CA GLN A 429 -30.09 -41.85 43.32
C GLN A 429 -29.86 -40.35 43.49
N ASN A 430 -28.74 -39.97 44.10
CA ASN A 430 -28.39 -38.57 44.39
C ASN A 430 -26.93 -38.27 44.06
N THR A 431 -26.65 -37.07 43.52
CA THR A 431 -25.29 -36.56 43.28
C THR A 431 -25.24 -35.03 43.45
N THR A 432 -24.06 -34.45 43.63
CA THR A 432 -23.87 -33.03 43.98
C THR A 432 -22.78 -32.40 43.10
N ALA A 433 -22.92 -31.12 42.75
CA ALA A 433 -21.94 -30.36 41.99
C ALA A 433 -21.77 -28.93 42.53
N SER A 434 -20.53 -28.45 42.61
CA SER A 434 -20.16 -27.14 43.14
C SER A 434 -19.27 -26.34 42.19
N VAL A 435 -19.34 -25.01 42.25
CA VAL A 435 -18.46 -24.10 41.51
C VAL A 435 -18.22 -22.81 42.29
N ASP A 436 -17.03 -22.23 42.14
CA ASP A 436 -16.61 -20.99 42.78
C ASP A 436 -16.11 -19.98 41.73
N PHE A 437 -16.25 -18.68 42.03
CA PHE A 437 -15.56 -17.60 41.31
C PHE A 437 -15.16 -16.46 42.25
N VAL A 438 -14.23 -15.61 41.81
CA VAL A 438 -13.75 -14.46 42.56
C VAL A 438 -14.28 -13.18 41.93
N VAL A 439 -14.75 -12.23 42.75
CA VAL A 439 -15.15 -10.90 42.31
C VAL A 439 -13.92 -10.11 41.85
N GLU A 440 -13.93 -9.63 40.62
CA GLU A 440 -12.78 -8.98 39.94
C GLU A 440 -12.89 -7.45 39.93
N ASN A 441 -11.78 -6.78 39.58
CA ASN A 441 -11.82 -5.37 39.18
C ASN A 441 -12.47 -5.20 37.79
N PRO A 442 -13.09 -4.02 37.53
CA PRO A 442 -13.54 -3.65 36.18
C PRO A 442 -12.40 -3.77 35.16
N LYS A 443 -12.66 -4.49 34.07
CA LYS A 443 -11.73 -4.63 32.93
C LYS A 443 -12.50 -4.58 31.61
N SER A 444 -11.88 -4.05 30.56
CA SER A 444 -12.39 -4.18 29.20
C SER A 444 -12.24 -5.63 28.73
N ILE A 445 -13.02 -6.05 27.73
CA ILE A 445 -12.82 -7.36 27.08
C ILE A 445 -12.98 -7.12 25.58
N PRO A 446 -11.89 -6.70 24.89
CA PRO A 446 -11.94 -6.42 23.47
C PRO A 446 -11.95 -7.69 22.62
N LYS A 447 -12.69 -7.65 21.52
CA LYS A 447 -12.53 -8.57 20.38
C LYS A 447 -12.49 -7.78 19.09
N ILE A 448 -11.74 -8.28 18.11
CA ILE A 448 -11.63 -7.66 16.79
C ILE A 448 -12.04 -8.64 15.70
N LYS A 449 -12.69 -8.12 14.65
CA LYS A 449 -13.01 -8.85 13.43
C LYS A 449 -12.71 -7.98 12.23
N LYS A 450 -11.91 -8.50 11.30
CA LYS A 450 -11.60 -7.88 10.03
C LYS A 450 -12.38 -8.56 8.91
N CYS A 451 -12.82 -7.76 7.95
CA CYS A 451 -13.64 -8.19 6.82
C CYS A 451 -13.26 -7.41 5.56
N ILE A 452 -13.49 -8.04 4.41
CA ILE A 452 -13.55 -7.39 3.09
C ILE A 452 -15.03 -7.24 2.76
N LEU A 453 -15.44 -6.07 2.24
CA LEU A 453 -16.85 -5.78 1.98
C LEU A 453 -17.29 -6.03 0.55
N ASP A 454 -16.40 -5.86 -0.42
CA ASP A 454 -16.73 -6.03 -1.83
C ASP A 454 -15.57 -6.65 -2.65
N PRO A 455 -15.76 -7.87 -3.20
CA PRO A 455 -16.81 -8.81 -2.83
C PRO A 455 -16.59 -9.31 -1.39
N PRO A 456 -17.66 -9.54 -0.61
CA PRO A 456 -17.52 -10.00 0.77
C PRO A 456 -16.78 -11.34 0.81
N ASN A 457 -15.98 -11.56 1.85
CA ASN A 457 -15.23 -12.81 2.03
C ASN A 457 -15.99 -13.76 2.96
N PRO A 458 -16.85 -14.67 2.44
CA PRO A 458 -17.40 -15.71 3.28
C PRO A 458 -16.37 -16.84 3.45
N LEU A 459 -15.73 -17.34 2.39
CA LEU A 459 -15.07 -18.67 2.41
C LEU A 459 -13.99 -18.91 1.32
N VAL A 460 -13.90 -18.06 0.29
CA VAL A 460 -12.87 -18.10 -0.77
C VAL A 460 -12.29 -16.69 -0.87
N PRO A 461 -10.95 -16.51 -0.81
CA PRO A 461 -10.35 -15.20 -0.92
C PRO A 461 -10.79 -14.52 -2.24
N PRO A 462 -11.31 -13.29 -2.19
CA PRO A 462 -11.59 -12.52 -3.40
C PRO A 462 -10.27 -12.30 -4.17
N ILE A 463 -10.37 -12.35 -5.50
CA ILE A 463 -9.24 -12.12 -6.40
C ILE A 463 -9.29 -10.66 -6.85
N TYR A 464 -8.14 -9.99 -6.77
CA TYR A 464 -7.93 -8.61 -7.19
C TYR A 464 -6.70 -8.51 -8.10
N GLN A 465 -6.60 -7.42 -8.86
CA GLN A 465 -5.44 -7.04 -9.65
C GLN A 465 -4.75 -5.80 -9.08
N ILE A 466 -3.59 -5.44 -9.64
CA ILE A 466 -2.92 -4.17 -9.29
C ILE A 466 -3.82 -3.00 -9.69
N GLY A 467 -3.91 -1.99 -8.82
CA GLY A 467 -4.78 -0.82 -8.97
C GLY A 467 -6.20 -0.99 -8.42
N ASP A 468 -6.64 -2.22 -8.10
CA ASP A 468 -7.94 -2.43 -7.46
C ASP A 468 -8.02 -1.75 -6.08
N ILE A 469 -9.24 -1.37 -5.69
CA ILE A 469 -9.52 -0.83 -4.35
C ILE A 469 -10.21 -1.90 -3.52
N ILE A 470 -9.60 -2.26 -2.38
CA ILE A 470 -10.20 -3.15 -1.38
C ILE A 470 -10.88 -2.31 -0.31
N LYS A 471 -12.19 -2.54 -0.11
CA LYS A 471 -12.94 -1.96 1.01
C LYS A 471 -12.85 -2.87 2.23
N PHE A 472 -12.12 -2.42 3.26
CA PHE A 472 -11.97 -3.12 4.53
C PHE A 472 -12.98 -2.63 5.57
N ARG A 473 -13.34 -3.55 6.47
CA ARG A 473 -14.05 -3.27 7.71
C ARG A 473 -13.31 -3.89 8.88
N VAL A 474 -13.07 -3.09 9.91
CA VAL A 474 -12.54 -3.52 11.21
C VAL A 474 -13.59 -3.26 12.27
N MET A 475 -14.13 -4.33 12.85
CA MET A 475 -15.08 -4.27 13.95
C MET A 475 -14.33 -4.54 15.26
N VAL A 476 -14.51 -3.67 16.24
CA VAL A 476 -14.00 -3.83 17.60
C VAL A 476 -15.18 -3.90 18.54
N SER A 477 -15.23 -4.90 19.41
CA SER A 477 -16.28 -5.02 20.43
C SER A 477 -15.69 -5.00 21.83
N ASN A 478 -16.36 -4.35 22.78
CA ASN A 478 -16.02 -4.39 24.20
C ASN A 478 -17.21 -4.99 24.99
N SER A 479 -17.04 -6.21 25.50
CA SER A 479 -18.04 -6.87 26.37
C SER A 479 -17.69 -6.80 27.85
N GLY A 480 -16.59 -6.10 28.21
CA GLY A 480 -16.18 -5.91 29.59
C GLY A 480 -17.04 -4.90 30.34
N SER A 481 -16.62 -4.55 31.55
CA SER A 481 -17.21 -3.44 32.32
C SER A 481 -16.32 -2.20 32.34
N GLY A 482 -15.02 -2.38 32.10
CA GLY A 482 -14.06 -1.28 31.97
C GLY A 482 -14.06 -0.69 30.56
N ASN A 483 -13.64 0.57 30.47
CA ASN A 483 -13.41 1.25 29.21
C ASN A 483 -12.19 0.67 28.48
N LEU A 484 -12.29 0.59 27.16
CA LEU A 484 -11.18 0.26 26.28
C LEU A 484 -10.46 1.55 25.86
N THR A 485 -9.15 1.61 26.11
CA THR A 485 -8.25 2.67 25.64
C THR A 485 -7.00 2.00 25.09
N ASP A 486 -6.95 1.84 23.77
CA ASP A 486 -5.91 1.09 23.07
C ASP A 486 -5.82 1.57 21.60
N ILE A 487 -4.76 1.14 20.92
CA ILE A 487 -4.51 1.46 19.52
C ILE A 487 -4.88 0.24 18.66
N ILE A 488 -5.67 0.48 17.61
CA ILE A 488 -5.97 -0.52 16.58
C ILE A 488 -4.98 -0.30 15.43
N ASN A 489 -4.24 -1.32 15.03
CA ASN A 489 -3.25 -1.22 13.95
C ASN A 489 -3.63 -2.12 12.78
N ASP A 490 -3.40 -1.64 11.56
CA ASP A 490 -3.59 -2.41 10.32
C ASP A 490 -2.35 -2.31 9.44
N ALA A 491 -1.72 -3.44 9.13
CA ALA A 491 -0.39 -3.47 8.52
C ALA A 491 -0.46 -3.65 7.00
N LEU A 492 -0.90 -2.61 6.28
CA LEU A 492 -1.10 -2.61 4.82
C LEU A 492 0.19 -2.80 3.98
N GLY A 493 1.37 -2.45 4.51
CA GLY A 493 2.68 -2.53 3.83
C GLY A 493 3.65 -3.58 4.38
N MET A 494 3.16 -4.79 4.65
CA MET A 494 3.97 -5.92 5.14
C MET A 494 4.78 -6.58 4.01
N PRO A 495 5.86 -7.35 4.28
CA PRO A 495 6.70 -7.95 3.23
C PRO A 495 5.97 -8.79 2.17
N ASN A 496 4.73 -9.23 2.45
CA ASN A 496 3.93 -10.03 1.53
C ASN A 496 2.76 -9.26 0.90
N GLN A 497 2.52 -7.99 1.24
CA GLN A 497 1.46 -7.17 0.65
C GLN A 497 1.85 -5.70 0.50
N ASN A 498 1.37 -5.05 -0.56
CA ASN A 498 1.64 -3.65 -0.84
C ASN A 498 0.31 -2.90 -1.03
N LEU A 499 -0.33 -2.51 0.07
CA LEU A 499 -1.58 -1.76 0.04
C LEU A 499 -1.36 -0.33 0.52
N GLN A 500 -2.15 0.61 0.02
CA GLN A 500 -2.12 2.01 0.45
C GLN A 500 -3.53 2.48 0.84
N ILE A 501 -3.72 2.93 2.08
CA ILE A 501 -5.01 3.47 2.50
C ILE A 501 -5.33 4.76 1.77
N ASN A 502 -6.61 4.98 1.45
CA ASN A 502 -7.16 6.29 1.12
C ASN A 502 -7.67 6.98 2.41
N PRO A 503 -6.95 7.95 3.01
CA PRO A 503 -7.35 8.53 4.30
C PRO A 503 -8.73 9.19 4.27
N GLY A 504 -9.15 9.72 3.12
CA GLY A 504 -10.46 10.35 2.93
C GLY A 504 -11.65 9.37 2.96
N SER A 505 -11.39 8.07 2.87
CA SER A 505 -12.42 7.03 2.86
C SER A 505 -12.84 6.53 4.25
N ILE A 506 -12.15 6.95 5.32
CA ILE A 506 -12.32 6.39 6.66
C ILE A 506 -13.67 6.82 7.25
N THR A 507 -14.44 5.85 7.74
CA THR A 507 -15.70 6.09 8.46
C THR A 507 -15.75 5.36 9.79
N TYR A 508 -16.54 5.90 10.73
CA TYR A 508 -16.73 5.32 12.06
C TYR A 508 -18.21 5.22 12.40
N ASP A 509 -18.65 4.02 12.72
CA ASP A 509 -19.97 3.75 13.27
C ASP A 509 -19.86 3.10 14.65
N TYR A 510 -20.75 3.48 15.55
CA TYR A 510 -20.86 2.89 16.88
C TYR A 510 -22.24 2.27 17.10
N TYR A 511 -22.23 1.04 17.61
CA TYR A 511 -23.44 0.29 17.94
C TYR A 511 -23.39 -0.15 19.40
N PRO A 512 -24.09 0.57 20.31
CA PRO A 512 -24.20 0.15 21.69
C PRO A 512 -25.10 -1.08 21.81
N ASP A 513 -24.91 -1.86 22.86
CA ASP A 513 -25.84 -2.91 23.29
C ASP A 513 -26.21 -3.91 22.19
N GLN A 514 -25.22 -4.58 21.60
CA GLN A 514 -25.44 -5.59 20.56
C GLN A 514 -25.13 -6.99 21.06
N TYR A 515 -25.72 -8.02 20.45
CA TYR A 515 -25.36 -9.40 20.77
C TYR A 515 -23.88 -9.64 20.51
N LYS A 516 -23.12 -10.05 21.53
CA LYS A 516 -21.65 -10.15 21.46
C LYS A 516 -21.16 -11.14 20.39
N GLY A 517 -21.98 -12.13 20.03
CA GLY A 517 -21.63 -13.13 19.01
C GLY A 517 -21.56 -12.57 17.59
N LEU A 518 -22.09 -11.36 17.34
CA LEU A 518 -22.03 -10.71 16.03
C LEU A 518 -20.60 -10.40 15.58
N ILE A 519 -19.65 -10.26 16.51
CA ILE A 519 -18.22 -10.07 16.18
C ILE A 519 -17.64 -11.23 15.36
N ASN A 520 -18.26 -12.41 15.37
CA ASN A 520 -17.78 -13.55 14.58
C ASN A 520 -18.21 -13.48 13.11
N SER A 521 -19.06 -12.52 12.73
CA SER A 521 -19.59 -12.34 11.39
C SER A 521 -19.07 -11.05 10.75
N CYS A 522 -19.06 -11.01 9.42
CA CYS A 522 -18.82 -9.79 8.65
C CYS A 522 -20.11 -9.01 8.33
N ASN A 523 -21.29 -9.60 8.58
CA ASN A 523 -22.57 -8.96 8.28
C ASN A 523 -23.04 -8.11 9.46
N LEU A 524 -23.45 -6.87 9.18
CA LEU A 524 -24.01 -5.93 10.15
C LEU A 524 -25.49 -6.24 10.44
N ASN A 525 -25.76 -7.43 10.98
CA ASN A 525 -27.11 -7.77 11.47
C ASN A 525 -27.34 -7.19 12.88
N PHE A 526 -27.00 -5.90 13.05
CA PHE A 526 -27.20 -5.18 14.30
C PHE A 526 -28.67 -4.80 14.48
N SER A 527 -29.12 -4.81 15.73
CA SER A 527 -30.51 -4.58 16.11
C SER A 527 -30.89 -3.08 16.14
N THR A 528 -29.91 -2.19 16.06
CA THR A 528 -30.09 -0.74 16.13
C THR A 528 -29.36 -0.05 14.97
N ALA A 529 -29.80 1.17 14.64
CA ALA A 529 -29.09 2.03 13.69
C ALA A 529 -27.71 2.46 14.26
N PRO A 530 -26.71 2.72 13.39
CA PRO A 530 -25.44 3.29 13.82
C PRO A 530 -25.63 4.69 14.40
N ILE A 531 -24.79 5.02 15.39
CA ILE A 531 -24.61 6.39 15.86
C ILE A 531 -23.13 6.76 15.76
N ALA A 532 -22.83 8.06 15.76
CA ALA A 532 -21.44 8.52 15.86
C ALA A 532 -20.83 8.05 17.20
N PRO A 533 -19.55 7.63 17.22
CA PRO A 533 -18.88 7.23 18.45
C PRO A 533 -18.96 8.34 19.52
N PRO A 534 -19.50 8.07 20.73
CA PRO A 534 -19.56 9.06 21.81
C PRO A 534 -18.24 9.21 22.58
N PHE A 535 -17.14 8.68 22.02
CA PHE A 535 -15.79 8.67 22.58
C PHE A 535 -14.79 8.98 21.46
N SER A 536 -13.53 9.25 21.82
CA SER A 536 -12.54 9.67 20.83
C SER A 536 -11.98 8.48 20.06
N VAL A 537 -12.00 8.59 18.72
CA VAL A 537 -11.31 7.72 17.78
C VAL A 537 -10.54 8.63 16.84
N VAL A 538 -9.21 8.53 16.84
CA VAL A 538 -8.34 9.36 16.00
C VAL A 538 -7.50 8.43 15.13
N ALA A 539 -7.63 8.56 13.81
CA ALA A 539 -6.73 7.88 12.88
C ALA A 539 -5.40 8.63 12.78
N ASP A 540 -4.30 7.87 12.78
CA ASP A 540 -3.00 8.30 12.28
C ASP A 540 -2.73 7.59 10.96
N THR A 541 -2.64 8.37 9.89
CA THR A 541 -2.31 7.92 8.54
C THR A 541 -1.07 8.61 8.00
N SER A 542 -0.14 9.05 8.88
CA SER A 542 1.15 9.58 8.43
C SER A 542 1.96 8.52 7.65
N ASP A 543 1.77 7.25 8.01
CA ASP A 543 2.15 6.10 7.22
C ASP A 543 0.91 5.47 6.57
N LEU A 544 0.74 5.72 5.27
CA LEU A 544 -0.40 5.21 4.50
C LEU A 544 -0.43 3.67 4.38
N GLN A 545 0.68 3.00 4.71
CA GLN A 545 0.77 1.55 4.69
C GLN A 545 0.73 0.92 6.10
N ASN A 546 0.68 1.73 7.17
CA ASN A 546 0.53 1.23 8.54
C ASN A 546 -0.40 2.16 9.35
N PRO A 547 -1.68 2.32 8.93
CA PRO A 547 -2.61 3.16 9.65
C PRO A 547 -2.90 2.64 11.06
N GLU A 548 -3.00 3.57 12.00
CA GLU A 548 -3.35 3.32 13.40
C GLU A 548 -4.63 4.08 13.77
N TRP A 549 -5.45 3.54 14.67
CA TRP A 549 -6.61 4.21 15.25
C TRP A 549 -6.50 4.20 16.77
N ASN A 550 -6.25 5.36 17.35
CA ASN A 550 -6.21 5.54 18.79
C ASN A 550 -7.65 5.67 19.33
N VAL A 551 -8.11 4.64 20.05
CA VAL A 551 -9.42 4.61 20.69
C VAL A 551 -9.24 4.97 22.16
N THR A 552 -9.96 5.98 22.63
CA THR A 552 -9.90 6.41 24.03
C THR A 552 -11.28 6.35 24.68
N ASN A 553 -11.40 5.58 25.76
CA ASN A 553 -12.60 5.45 26.59
C ASN A 553 -13.83 4.80 25.91
N MET A 554 -13.64 3.81 25.04
CA MET A 554 -14.77 3.05 24.48
C MET A 554 -15.44 2.21 25.60
N PRO A 555 -16.72 2.46 25.92
CA PRO A 555 -17.35 1.87 27.11
C PRO A 555 -17.61 0.37 26.97
N GLY A 556 -17.54 -0.33 28.10
CA GLY A 556 -18.06 -1.69 28.25
C GLY A 556 -19.58 -1.70 28.50
N ILE A 557 -20.17 -2.89 28.67
CA ILE A 557 -21.62 -3.03 28.93
C ILE A 557 -21.96 -3.96 30.11
N CYS A 558 -21.00 -4.70 30.68
CA CYS A 558 -21.21 -5.51 31.89
C CYS A 558 -22.39 -6.52 31.80
N ASP A 559 -22.81 -6.90 30.59
CA ASP A 559 -23.86 -7.89 30.32
C ASP A 559 -23.22 -9.15 29.73
N TYR A 560 -23.63 -10.33 30.21
CA TYR A 560 -23.03 -11.61 29.85
C TYR A 560 -23.10 -11.92 28.34
N ASN A 561 -24.06 -11.36 27.61
CA ASN A 561 -24.30 -11.67 26.21
C ASN A 561 -24.29 -10.46 25.27
N ARG A 562 -24.02 -9.27 25.80
CA ARG A 562 -23.97 -8.04 25.00
C ARG A 562 -22.56 -7.48 24.92
N ALA A 563 -22.33 -6.66 23.91
CA ALA A 563 -21.11 -5.90 23.72
C ALA A 563 -21.43 -4.60 22.98
N ASN A 564 -20.62 -3.58 23.21
CA ASN A 564 -20.61 -2.36 22.40
C ASN A 564 -19.65 -2.54 21.24
N PHE A 565 -19.99 -2.03 20.05
CA PHE A 565 -19.18 -2.20 18.83
C PHE A 565 -18.77 -0.85 18.26
N LEU A 566 -17.49 -0.71 17.94
CA LEU A 566 -16.94 0.28 17.02
C LEU A 566 -16.72 -0.42 15.67
N VAL A 567 -17.18 0.19 14.58
CA VAL A 567 -16.96 -0.28 13.22
C VAL A 567 -16.18 0.80 12.49
N ILE A 568 -15.03 0.42 11.96
CA ILE A 568 -14.15 1.27 11.15
C ILE A 568 -14.18 0.71 9.74
N GLU A 569 -14.56 1.53 8.75
CA GLU A 569 -14.43 1.16 7.34
C GLU A 569 -13.44 2.08 6.65
N PHE A 570 -12.69 1.54 5.69
CA PHE A 570 -11.76 2.31 4.87
C PHE A 570 -11.46 1.56 3.56
N GLU A 571 -11.00 2.31 2.57
CA GLU A 571 -10.58 1.81 1.26
C GLU A 571 -9.04 1.81 1.18
N ALA A 572 -8.48 0.77 0.55
CA ALA A 572 -7.06 0.69 0.28
C ALA A 572 -6.79 0.21 -1.15
N GLU A 573 -5.92 0.92 -1.85
CA GLU A 573 -5.48 0.62 -3.22
C GLU A 573 -4.38 -0.45 -3.21
N ILE A 574 -4.42 -1.35 -4.19
CA ILE A 574 -3.42 -2.39 -4.40
C ILE A 574 -2.29 -1.82 -5.26
N LEU A 575 -1.14 -1.57 -4.65
CA LEU A 575 0.06 -1.14 -5.35
C LEU A 575 0.80 -2.34 -5.98
N PRO A 576 1.69 -2.12 -6.97
CA PRO A 576 2.48 -3.18 -7.59
C PRO A 576 3.14 -4.09 -6.55
N GLN A 577 2.89 -5.40 -6.68
CA GLN A 577 3.35 -6.43 -5.75
C GLN A 577 3.22 -7.81 -6.37
N LEU A 578 4.00 -8.77 -5.89
CA LEU A 578 3.89 -10.16 -6.32
C LEU A 578 2.45 -10.70 -6.22
N SER A 579 2.05 -11.54 -7.17
CA SER A 579 0.79 -12.27 -7.18
C SER A 579 0.65 -13.25 -6.00
N GLY A 580 -0.49 -13.95 -5.94
CA GLY A 580 -0.79 -14.98 -4.96
C GLY A 580 -1.58 -14.49 -3.75
N THR A 581 -1.87 -15.42 -2.83
CA THR A 581 -2.68 -15.15 -1.64
C THR A 581 -1.95 -14.24 -0.66
N LYS A 582 -2.62 -13.17 -0.29
CA LYS A 582 -2.20 -12.18 0.70
C LYS A 582 -3.06 -12.29 1.95
N THR A 583 -2.49 -11.87 3.07
CA THR A 583 -3.18 -11.83 4.35
C THR A 583 -3.03 -10.45 4.96
N ASN A 584 -4.15 -9.73 5.06
CA ASN A 584 -4.19 -8.46 5.75
C ASN A 584 -4.66 -8.67 7.19
N LYS A 585 -3.97 -8.09 8.17
CA LYS A 585 -4.21 -8.33 9.61
C LYS A 585 -4.42 -7.02 10.36
N ALA A 586 -5.50 -6.95 11.13
CA ALA A 586 -5.73 -5.89 12.11
C ALA A 586 -5.49 -6.41 13.53
N THR A 587 -4.95 -5.55 14.39
CA THR A 587 -4.51 -5.93 15.75
C THR A 587 -4.87 -4.89 16.80
N ILE A 588 -5.04 -5.34 18.03
CA ILE A 588 -5.15 -4.49 19.23
C ILE A 588 -4.20 -5.08 20.28
N PRO A 589 -3.18 -4.34 20.73
CA PRO A 589 -2.42 -4.71 21.92
C PRO A 589 -3.39 -4.79 23.11
N TYR A 590 -3.36 -5.88 23.88
CA TYR A 590 -4.27 -6.02 25.02
C TYR A 590 -3.63 -6.84 26.15
N GLY A 591 -3.40 -6.20 27.29
CA GLY A 591 -2.67 -6.78 28.41
C GLY A 591 -1.25 -7.18 27.99
N ALA A 592 -0.85 -8.42 28.28
CA ALA A 592 0.44 -8.99 27.86
C ALA A 592 0.41 -9.62 26.45
N GLY A 593 -0.71 -9.53 25.72
CA GLY A 593 -0.90 -10.19 24.43
C GLY A 593 -1.45 -9.25 23.35
N THR A 594 -1.94 -9.85 22.27
CA THR A 594 -2.52 -9.13 21.12
C THR A 594 -3.77 -9.85 20.66
N VAL A 595 -4.87 -9.12 20.53
CA VAL A 595 -6.07 -9.62 19.85
C VAL A 595 -5.94 -9.26 18.38
N SER A 596 -6.24 -10.19 17.48
CA SER A 596 -6.08 -9.96 16.05
C SER A 596 -7.13 -10.66 15.21
N SER A 597 -7.35 -10.10 14.02
CA SER A 597 -8.20 -10.69 13.00
C SER A 597 -7.58 -10.46 11.63
N SER A 598 -7.60 -11.50 10.81
CA SER A 598 -7.03 -11.48 9.47
C SER A 598 -8.09 -11.81 8.42
N VAL A 599 -7.90 -11.25 7.24
CA VAL A 599 -8.62 -11.60 6.02
C VAL A 599 -7.62 -11.94 4.94
N ASN A 600 -8.01 -12.87 4.07
CA ASN A 600 -7.23 -13.22 2.90
C ASN A 600 -7.88 -12.63 1.66
N TYR A 601 -7.04 -12.22 0.73
CA TYR A 601 -7.37 -11.88 -0.64
C TYR A 601 -6.27 -12.46 -1.54
N THR A 602 -6.48 -12.52 -2.85
CA THR A 602 -5.49 -13.03 -3.78
C THR A 602 -5.19 -11.96 -4.82
N ILE A 603 -3.91 -11.73 -5.09
CA ILE A 603 -3.49 -10.93 -6.24
C ILE A 603 -3.32 -11.86 -7.42
N ASP A 604 -3.97 -11.52 -8.52
CA ASP A 604 -3.88 -12.23 -9.78
C ASP A 604 -2.52 -12.07 -10.44
N GLU A 605 -2.15 -12.97 -11.34
CA GLU A 605 -0.95 -12.86 -12.18
C GLU A 605 -1.24 -11.96 -13.39
N VAL A 606 -0.61 -10.78 -13.40
CA VAL A 606 -0.82 -9.72 -14.38
C VAL A 606 0.54 -9.14 -14.73
N GLY A 607 0.85 -9.09 -16.01
CA GLY A 607 2.03 -8.40 -16.54
C GLY A 607 1.68 -6.98 -16.95
N ILE A 608 2.41 -5.99 -16.43
CA ILE A 608 2.29 -4.59 -16.86
C ILE A 608 3.71 -4.04 -17.04
N LEU A 609 4.12 -3.94 -18.30
CA LEU A 609 5.41 -3.41 -18.72
C LEU A 609 5.22 -1.96 -19.18
N GLY A 610 6.06 -1.05 -18.69
CA GLY A 610 6.07 0.34 -19.11
C GLY A 610 7.46 0.78 -19.56
N ILE A 611 7.50 1.71 -20.52
CA ILE A 611 8.71 2.41 -20.94
C ILE A 611 8.44 3.91 -21.09
N PHE A 612 9.39 4.72 -20.67
CA PHE A 612 9.39 6.17 -20.84
C PHE A 612 10.75 6.62 -21.34
N LYS A 613 10.79 7.71 -22.11
CA LYS A 613 12.04 8.29 -22.62
C LYS A 613 11.98 9.81 -22.56
N GLU A 614 13.10 10.41 -22.19
CA GLU A 614 13.30 11.86 -22.21
C GLU A 614 14.73 12.20 -22.65
N ALA A 615 14.95 13.46 -23.04
CA ALA A 615 16.28 14.03 -23.19
C ALA A 615 16.58 14.90 -21.95
N ASP A 616 17.82 14.89 -21.47
CA ASP A 616 18.26 15.70 -20.34
C ASP A 616 18.47 17.19 -20.67
N ALA A 617 18.22 17.58 -21.92
CA ALA A 617 18.31 18.95 -22.41
C ALA A 617 17.19 19.26 -23.42
N GLU A 618 16.65 20.48 -23.39
CA GLU A 618 15.65 20.95 -24.36
C GLU A 618 16.31 21.61 -25.60
N ILE A 619 17.51 22.19 -25.42
CA ILE A 619 18.27 22.90 -26.45
C ILE A 619 19.69 22.34 -26.47
N VAL A 620 20.15 21.90 -27.64
CA VAL A 620 21.49 21.32 -27.86
C VAL A 620 22.04 21.81 -29.20
N GLU A 621 23.24 22.40 -29.17
CA GLU A 621 23.95 22.82 -30.38
C GLU A 621 24.59 21.65 -31.14
N ASN A 622 24.81 21.84 -32.45
CA ASN A 622 25.51 20.84 -33.25
C ASN A 622 26.92 20.62 -32.69
N GLY A 623 27.28 19.36 -32.46
CA GLY A 623 28.54 18.95 -31.82
C GLY A 623 28.51 18.89 -30.29
N GLN A 624 27.46 19.38 -29.62
CA GLN A 624 27.28 19.22 -28.18
C GLN A 624 26.72 17.84 -27.82
N SER A 625 27.11 17.35 -26.65
CA SER A 625 26.63 16.09 -26.08
C SER A 625 25.42 16.32 -25.17
N PHE A 626 24.51 15.36 -25.19
CA PHE A 626 23.38 15.26 -24.26
C PHE A 626 23.05 13.77 -24.04
N ASN A 627 22.16 13.45 -23.11
CA ASN A 627 21.75 12.08 -22.82
C ASN A 627 20.27 11.87 -23.13
N TYR A 628 19.97 10.71 -23.71
CA TYR A 628 18.63 10.14 -23.58
C TYR A 628 18.55 9.29 -22.32
N THR A 629 17.51 9.51 -21.53
CA THR A 629 17.19 8.72 -20.33
C THR A 629 15.95 7.90 -20.62
N LEU A 630 16.06 6.57 -20.55
CA LEU A 630 14.93 5.66 -20.66
C LEU A 630 14.64 5.05 -19.30
N THR A 631 13.38 4.97 -18.90
CA THR A 631 12.93 4.28 -17.68
C THR A 631 12.09 3.09 -18.08
N VAL A 632 12.50 1.89 -17.67
CA VAL A 632 11.73 0.65 -17.86
C VAL A 632 11.15 0.24 -16.50
N SER A 633 9.83 0.06 -16.43
CA SER A 633 9.12 -0.22 -15.18
C SER A 633 8.28 -1.48 -15.25
N ASN A 634 8.21 -2.23 -14.15
CA ASN A 634 7.24 -3.32 -13.96
C ASN A 634 6.16 -2.89 -12.96
N ASN A 635 4.99 -2.54 -13.47
CA ASN A 635 3.84 -2.13 -12.65
C ASN A 635 2.85 -3.28 -12.40
N GLY A 636 3.19 -4.50 -12.84
CA GLY A 636 2.34 -5.66 -12.74
C GLY A 636 2.44 -6.37 -11.39
N SER A 637 2.12 -7.65 -11.39
CA SER A 637 2.20 -8.54 -10.22
C SER A 637 3.11 -9.75 -10.42
N VAL A 638 3.80 -9.82 -11.56
CA VAL A 638 4.73 -10.92 -11.89
C VAL A 638 6.10 -10.34 -12.25
N PRO A 639 7.21 -10.94 -11.80
CA PRO A 639 8.54 -10.55 -12.25
C PRO A 639 8.66 -10.68 -13.78
N LEU A 640 9.37 -9.74 -14.40
CA LEU A 640 9.62 -9.80 -15.85
C LEU A 640 11.10 -10.10 -16.12
N ASP A 641 11.38 -10.98 -17.07
CA ASP A 641 12.72 -11.32 -17.55
C ASP A 641 12.81 -11.19 -19.08
N ASN A 642 13.94 -11.62 -19.67
CA ASN A 642 14.17 -11.57 -21.11
C ASN A 642 13.92 -10.18 -21.75
N ILE A 643 14.32 -9.12 -21.05
CA ILE A 643 14.00 -7.74 -21.41
C ILE A 643 14.86 -7.26 -22.59
N VAL A 644 14.20 -6.82 -23.67
CA VAL A 644 14.84 -6.30 -24.89
C VAL A 644 14.30 -4.91 -25.20
N ILE A 645 15.17 -3.91 -25.26
CA ILE A 645 14.83 -2.53 -25.62
C ILE A 645 15.32 -2.25 -27.03
N THR A 646 14.49 -1.65 -27.87
CA THR A 646 14.84 -1.21 -29.23
C THR A 646 14.55 0.27 -29.41
N ASP A 647 15.56 1.04 -29.80
CA ASP A 647 15.51 2.50 -29.91
C ASP A 647 16.16 2.95 -31.23
N MET A 648 15.36 3.36 -32.21
CA MET A 648 15.87 3.84 -33.48
C MET A 648 16.30 5.31 -33.37
N LEU A 649 17.56 5.54 -32.98
CA LEU A 649 18.10 6.89 -32.89
C LEU A 649 18.01 7.62 -34.25
N PRO A 650 17.60 8.91 -34.25
CA PRO A 650 17.50 9.69 -35.48
C PRO A 650 18.89 9.99 -36.07
N ASP A 651 18.97 10.19 -37.39
CA ASP A 651 20.23 10.45 -38.11
C ASP A 651 20.98 11.72 -37.63
N CYS A 652 20.27 12.63 -36.96
CA CYS A 652 20.79 13.86 -36.36
C CYS A 652 21.50 13.66 -35.00
N VAL A 653 21.60 12.43 -34.50
CA VAL A 653 22.46 12.09 -33.37
C VAL A 653 23.39 10.93 -33.68
N THR A 654 24.49 10.86 -32.93
CA THR A 654 25.38 9.70 -32.90
C THR A 654 25.71 9.35 -31.46
N VAL A 655 25.72 8.06 -31.13
CA VAL A 655 26.08 7.59 -29.78
C VAL A 655 27.54 7.96 -29.49
N GLN A 656 27.77 8.69 -28.39
CA GLN A 656 29.11 9.06 -27.93
C GLN A 656 29.24 8.78 -26.44
N GLY A 657 29.90 7.67 -26.10
CA GLY A 657 30.13 7.26 -24.72
C GLY A 657 29.65 5.84 -24.46
N GLN A 658 29.73 5.42 -23.20
CA GLN A 658 29.25 4.11 -22.76
C GLN A 658 27.80 4.24 -22.28
N ILE A 659 26.92 3.39 -22.80
CA ILE A 659 25.56 3.25 -22.27
C ILE A 659 25.66 2.74 -20.84
N ALA A 660 24.92 3.35 -19.93
CA ALA A 660 24.80 2.90 -18.54
C ALA A 660 23.38 2.38 -18.30
N ILE A 661 23.26 1.26 -17.61
CA ILE A 661 21.98 0.73 -17.15
C ILE A 661 22.10 0.51 -15.67
N GLU A 662 21.24 1.15 -14.90
CA GLU A 662 21.30 1.19 -13.45
C GLU A 662 19.91 0.91 -12.87
N ASP A 663 19.86 0.09 -11.82
CA ASP A 663 18.64 -0.04 -11.02
C ASP A 663 18.38 1.24 -10.20
N ALA A 664 17.25 1.30 -9.48
CA ALA A 664 16.93 2.41 -8.58
C ALA A 664 17.99 2.71 -7.49
N MET A 665 19.00 1.85 -7.34
CA MET A 665 20.13 1.94 -6.41
C MET A 665 21.45 2.33 -7.08
N ALA A 666 21.44 2.73 -8.35
CA ALA A 666 22.63 3.00 -9.14
C ALA A 666 23.55 1.77 -9.30
N THR A 667 22.99 0.56 -9.19
CA THR A 667 23.74 -0.69 -9.43
C THR A 667 23.71 -1.01 -10.91
N SER A 668 24.89 -1.20 -11.50
CA SER A 668 25.00 -1.51 -12.92
C SER A 668 24.35 -2.86 -13.27
N ILE A 669 23.44 -2.86 -14.24
CA ILE A 669 22.79 -4.05 -14.79
C ILE A 669 23.58 -4.53 -16.03
N PRO A 670 23.97 -5.81 -16.12
CA PRO A 670 24.68 -6.32 -17.29
C PRO A 670 23.78 -6.40 -18.53
N PHE A 671 24.27 -5.91 -19.68
CA PHE A 671 23.55 -5.88 -20.94
C PHE A 671 24.47 -6.11 -22.16
N THR A 672 23.87 -6.34 -23.32
CA THR A 672 24.56 -6.38 -24.61
C THR A 672 23.84 -5.49 -25.62
N THR A 673 24.58 -4.93 -26.59
CA THR A 673 24.03 -4.07 -27.63
C THR A 673 24.24 -4.66 -29.02
N SER A 674 23.25 -4.53 -29.90
CA SER A 674 23.39 -4.86 -31.33
C SER A 674 22.95 -3.71 -32.24
N GLY A 675 23.12 -3.86 -33.56
CA GLY A 675 22.94 -2.77 -34.54
C GLY A 675 21.52 -2.19 -34.53
N GLY A 676 21.38 -0.87 -34.73
CA GLY A 676 20.11 -0.16 -34.58
C GLY A 676 19.71 0.11 -33.12
N LEU A 677 20.70 0.16 -32.20
CA LEU A 677 20.55 0.32 -30.75
C LEU A 677 19.46 -0.61 -30.17
N VAL A 678 19.75 -1.90 -30.25
CA VAL A 678 18.99 -2.94 -29.54
C VAL A 678 19.76 -3.34 -28.28
N ILE A 679 19.18 -3.11 -27.11
CA ILE A 679 19.74 -3.40 -25.80
C ILE A 679 19.08 -4.66 -25.24
N ASN A 680 19.87 -5.71 -25.01
CA ASN A 680 19.39 -6.95 -24.40
C ASN A 680 19.90 -7.01 -22.96
N ILE A 681 18.98 -6.98 -22.00
CA ILE A 681 19.30 -7.19 -20.59
C ILE A 681 19.64 -8.67 -20.39
N ASN A 682 20.58 -8.97 -19.49
CA ASN A 682 20.92 -10.36 -19.20
C ASN A 682 19.67 -11.16 -18.80
N PRO A 683 19.35 -12.28 -19.47
CA PRO A 683 18.14 -13.10 -19.25
C PRO A 683 17.87 -13.51 -17.81
N THR A 684 18.90 -13.61 -16.96
CA THR A 684 18.73 -13.97 -15.54
C THR A 684 18.36 -12.78 -14.65
N THR A 685 18.24 -11.58 -15.20
CA THR A 685 17.90 -10.36 -14.47
C THR A 685 16.39 -10.18 -14.53
N GLU A 686 15.74 -10.31 -13.37
CA GLU A 686 14.30 -10.08 -13.24
C GLU A 686 14.04 -8.66 -12.71
N ILE A 687 13.06 -7.96 -13.31
CA ILE A 687 12.47 -6.75 -12.73
C ILE A 687 11.21 -7.14 -11.94
N PHE A 688 11.27 -6.98 -10.62
CA PHE A 688 10.14 -7.31 -9.72
C PHE A 688 9.02 -6.26 -9.82
N PRO A 689 7.77 -6.64 -9.50
CA PRO A 689 6.66 -5.69 -9.36
C PRO A 689 6.99 -4.47 -8.50
N GLY A 690 6.73 -3.28 -9.04
CA GLY A 690 6.96 -1.98 -8.41
C GLY A 690 8.39 -1.44 -8.56
N ASN A 691 9.27 -2.16 -9.27
CA ASN A 691 10.62 -1.69 -9.56
C ASN A 691 10.72 -1.09 -10.95
N ASP A 692 11.76 -0.27 -11.12
CA ASP A 692 12.23 0.30 -12.38
C ASP A 692 13.75 0.16 -12.51
N PHE A 693 14.25 0.36 -13.72
CA PHE A 693 15.65 0.64 -13.99
C PHE A 693 15.79 1.71 -15.07
N ILE A 694 16.91 2.42 -15.04
CA ILE A 694 17.19 3.57 -15.90
C ILE A 694 18.30 3.20 -16.88
N ILE A 695 18.12 3.56 -18.14
CA ILE A 695 19.12 3.46 -19.21
C ILE A 695 19.53 4.88 -19.59
N THR A 696 20.82 5.19 -19.49
CA THR A 696 21.39 6.46 -19.96
C THR A 696 22.16 6.23 -21.25
N ILE A 697 21.78 6.94 -22.30
CA ILE A 697 22.34 6.82 -23.66
C ILE A 697 23.00 8.14 -24.04
N PRO A 698 24.33 8.25 -23.92
CA PRO A 698 25.04 9.49 -24.25
C PRO A 698 25.16 9.63 -25.77
N VAL A 699 24.75 10.79 -26.29
CA VAL A 699 24.71 11.10 -27.72
C VAL A 699 25.30 12.47 -28.00
N VAL A 700 25.77 12.68 -29.24
CA VAL A 700 26.14 13.98 -29.79
C VAL A 700 25.20 14.33 -30.92
N LYS A 701 24.72 15.58 -30.92
CA LYS A 701 23.95 16.13 -32.05
C LYS A 701 24.87 16.32 -33.26
N SER A 702 24.62 15.59 -34.33
CA SER A 702 25.46 15.57 -35.54
C SER A 702 24.99 16.54 -36.63
N GLY A 703 23.77 17.09 -36.55
CA GLY A 703 23.27 18.12 -37.47
C GLY A 703 21.76 18.40 -37.38
N GLY A 704 21.30 19.47 -38.04
CA GLY A 704 19.88 19.85 -38.12
C GLY A 704 19.45 20.87 -37.05
N GLY A 705 18.28 21.52 -37.28
CA GLY A 705 17.67 22.44 -36.32
C GLY A 705 17.03 21.68 -35.15
N ASN A 706 15.84 21.13 -35.36
CA ASN A 706 15.20 20.21 -34.42
C ASN A 706 15.62 18.76 -34.70
N CYS A 707 15.96 18.03 -33.63
CA CYS A 707 16.29 16.62 -33.68
C CYS A 707 15.37 15.86 -32.72
N CYS A 708 14.51 15.01 -33.26
CA CYS A 708 13.52 14.27 -32.50
C CYS A 708 13.75 12.76 -32.66
N ASN A 709 13.85 12.06 -31.54
CA ASN A 709 13.75 10.62 -31.49
C ASN A 709 12.27 10.25 -31.41
N GLU A 710 11.76 9.61 -32.47
CA GLU A 710 10.33 9.37 -32.67
C GLU A 710 9.78 8.36 -31.68
N SER A 711 10.45 7.23 -31.46
CA SER A 711 9.90 6.14 -30.63
C SER A 711 10.96 5.25 -29.99
N VAL A 712 10.58 4.66 -28.86
CA VAL A 712 11.30 3.58 -28.20
C VAL A 712 10.34 2.44 -27.89
N SER A 713 10.84 1.21 -27.91
CA SER A 713 10.08 0.00 -27.63
C SER A 713 10.82 -0.91 -26.65
N VAL A 714 10.07 -1.70 -25.88
CA VAL A 714 10.60 -2.75 -25.00
C VAL A 714 9.73 -3.99 -25.09
N THR A 715 10.36 -5.17 -25.05
CA THR A 715 9.69 -6.44 -24.81
C THR A 715 10.24 -7.10 -23.55
N ALA A 716 9.42 -7.92 -22.89
CA ALA A 716 9.81 -8.74 -21.74
C ALA A 716 8.91 -9.97 -21.64
N GLU A 717 9.31 -10.98 -20.87
CA GLU A 717 8.50 -12.16 -20.59
C GLU A 717 8.10 -12.19 -19.11
N MET A 718 6.88 -12.65 -18.82
CA MET A 718 6.47 -12.96 -17.45
C MET A 718 7.22 -14.21 -16.96
N ALA A 719 8.06 -14.10 -15.94
CA ALA A 719 8.93 -15.19 -15.48
C ALA A 719 8.17 -16.46 -15.02
N THR A 720 6.90 -16.33 -14.61
CA THR A 720 6.07 -17.48 -14.17
C THR A 720 5.45 -18.26 -15.32
N SER A 721 5.08 -17.58 -16.41
CA SER A 721 4.23 -18.14 -17.48
C SER A 721 4.87 -18.12 -18.87
N GLY A 722 5.96 -17.36 -19.05
CA GLY A 722 6.60 -17.12 -20.35
C GLY A 722 5.75 -16.28 -21.31
N VAL A 723 4.74 -15.57 -20.81
CA VAL A 723 3.91 -14.69 -21.63
C VAL A 723 4.72 -13.44 -22.00
N GLU A 724 4.88 -13.21 -23.31
CA GLU A 724 5.55 -12.02 -23.85
C GLU A 724 4.66 -10.78 -23.72
N LEU A 725 5.28 -9.68 -23.29
CA LEU A 725 4.72 -8.34 -23.17
C LEU A 725 5.54 -7.39 -24.03
N SER A 726 4.90 -6.35 -24.58
CA SER A 726 5.56 -5.29 -25.34
C SER A 726 5.07 -3.92 -24.88
N ALA A 727 5.93 -2.90 -24.77
CA ALA A 727 5.52 -1.53 -24.51
C ALA A 727 6.28 -0.55 -25.41
N ASN A 728 5.65 0.56 -25.76
CA ASN A 728 6.22 1.58 -26.64
C ASN A 728 6.07 3.00 -26.06
N TYR A 729 6.88 3.94 -26.50
CA TYR A 729 6.73 5.34 -26.11
C TYR A 729 7.17 6.26 -27.26
N GLY A 730 6.33 7.25 -27.58
CA GLY A 730 6.48 8.16 -28.72
C GLY A 730 5.91 7.66 -30.05
N SER A 731 5.66 8.59 -30.98
CA SER A 731 5.24 8.35 -32.37
C SER A 731 5.82 9.43 -33.31
N PRO A 732 5.70 9.29 -34.65
CA PRO A 732 6.07 10.36 -35.58
C PRO A 732 5.32 11.69 -35.35
N GLU A 733 4.05 11.63 -34.91
CA GLU A 733 3.21 12.79 -34.61
C GLU A 733 3.49 13.39 -33.22
N ALA A 734 3.95 12.57 -32.28
CA ALA A 734 4.32 12.96 -30.92
C ALA A 734 5.62 12.25 -30.49
N PRO A 735 6.80 12.77 -30.88
CA PRO A 735 8.08 12.10 -30.67
C PRO A 735 8.37 11.82 -29.19
N ALA A 736 9.03 10.68 -28.93
CA ALA A 736 9.45 10.27 -27.59
C ALA A 736 10.32 11.32 -26.87
N ALA A 737 11.27 11.91 -27.59
CA ALA A 737 12.11 12.99 -27.06
C ALA A 737 12.63 13.88 -28.18
N CYS A 738 12.65 15.20 -27.97
CA CYS A 738 13.15 16.18 -28.93
C CYS A 738 14.16 17.13 -28.28
N VAL A 739 15.19 17.49 -29.03
CA VAL A 739 16.10 18.60 -28.72
C VAL A 739 16.08 19.63 -29.87
N THR A 740 16.08 20.91 -29.52
CA THR A 740 16.11 22.01 -30.49
C THR A 740 17.53 22.58 -30.62
N GLY A 741 17.84 23.30 -31.70
CA GLY A 741 19.08 24.07 -31.85
C GLY A 741 18.79 25.55 -31.76
N THR A 742 19.71 26.35 -31.21
CA THR A 742 19.57 27.81 -31.20
C THR A 742 19.74 28.32 -32.63
N GLU A 743 18.76 29.07 -33.14
CA GLU A 743 18.85 29.65 -34.48
C GLU A 743 19.99 30.70 -34.54
N CYS A 744 21.11 30.31 -35.17
CA CYS A 744 22.24 31.09 -35.73
C CYS A 744 22.70 32.40 -35.04
N CYS A 745 23.83 32.34 -34.30
CA CYS A 745 24.64 33.50 -33.86
C CYS A 745 26.12 33.36 -34.30
N ASP A 746 26.37 33.13 -35.60
CA ASP A 746 27.72 32.81 -36.13
C ASP A 746 28.49 34.01 -36.72
N ILE A 747 28.06 35.26 -36.49
CA ILE A 747 28.84 36.44 -36.92
C ILE A 747 29.49 37.06 -35.68
N GLU A 748 30.78 36.75 -35.49
CA GLU A 748 31.64 37.32 -34.46
C GLU A 748 31.64 38.86 -34.55
N ASP A 749 31.39 39.53 -33.41
CA ASP A 749 31.28 40.99 -33.28
C ASP A 749 30.11 41.65 -34.03
N PHE A 750 29.07 40.89 -34.44
CA PHE A 750 27.83 41.49 -34.95
C PHE A 750 27.09 42.22 -33.82
N ASP A 751 26.85 43.52 -34.03
CA ASP A 751 26.10 44.35 -33.11
C ASP A 751 25.12 45.26 -33.86
N ALA A 752 23.99 45.54 -33.23
CA ALA A 752 22.99 46.47 -33.70
C ALA A 752 22.45 47.26 -32.50
N THR A 753 22.36 48.58 -32.65
CA THR A 753 21.87 49.49 -31.61
C THR A 753 20.89 50.50 -32.20
N LEU A 754 19.96 50.99 -31.37
CA LEU A 754 18.90 51.91 -31.75
C LEU A 754 19.03 53.20 -30.93
N GLN A 755 19.06 54.35 -31.58
CA GLN A 755 19.13 55.66 -30.93
C GLN A 755 18.12 56.63 -31.54
N GLU A 756 17.34 57.33 -30.71
CA GLU A 756 16.46 58.39 -31.16
C GLU A 756 17.25 59.68 -31.44
N ASN A 757 16.91 60.36 -32.54
CA ASN A 757 17.47 61.64 -32.92
C ASN A 757 16.37 62.55 -33.48
N ASN A 758 15.80 63.37 -32.59
CA ASN A 758 14.88 64.46 -32.96
C ASN A 758 13.64 63.99 -33.74
N GLY A 759 13.01 62.88 -33.32
CA GLY A 759 11.81 62.30 -33.93
C GLY A 759 12.07 61.27 -35.04
N SER A 760 13.33 61.01 -35.37
CA SER A 760 13.78 59.97 -36.30
C SER A 760 14.74 59.01 -35.59
N PHE A 761 14.80 57.74 -35.98
CA PHE A 761 15.55 56.70 -35.30
C PHE A 761 16.76 56.26 -36.10
N ASN A 762 17.95 56.28 -35.51
CA ASN A 762 19.14 55.73 -36.14
C ASN A 762 19.40 54.32 -35.62
N VAL A 763 19.33 53.35 -36.52
CA VAL A 763 19.79 51.96 -36.28
C VAL A 763 21.23 51.85 -36.74
N THR A 764 22.16 51.73 -35.80
CA THR A 764 23.58 51.51 -36.11
C THR A 764 23.85 50.02 -36.20
N ILE A 765 24.40 49.58 -37.32
CA ILE A 765 24.69 48.17 -37.60
C ILE A 765 26.20 48.01 -37.76
N ASN A 766 26.78 47.16 -36.93
CA ASN A 766 28.17 46.73 -37.02
C ASN A 766 28.21 45.25 -37.42
N GLY A 767 28.66 44.97 -38.64
CA GLY A 767 28.85 43.61 -39.18
C GLY A 767 30.16 42.95 -38.74
N GLY A 768 30.90 43.54 -37.80
CA GLY A 768 32.18 43.02 -37.32
C GLY A 768 33.24 42.97 -38.42
N SER A 769 33.90 41.82 -38.55
CA SER A 769 34.91 41.56 -39.59
C SER A 769 34.37 40.89 -40.86
N VAL A 770 33.05 40.60 -40.90
CA VAL A 770 32.43 39.80 -41.96
C VAL A 770 31.74 40.69 -43.01
N PRO A 771 31.98 40.46 -44.32
CA PRO A 771 31.27 41.18 -45.37
C PRO A 771 29.82 40.67 -45.51
N LEU A 772 28.86 41.60 -45.35
CA LEU A 772 27.43 41.33 -45.44
C LEU A 772 26.92 41.55 -46.88
N GLN A 773 25.98 40.72 -47.31
CA GLN A 773 25.36 40.79 -48.65
C GLN A 773 23.87 41.18 -48.62
N GLU A 774 23.22 41.07 -47.46
CA GLU A 774 21.82 41.47 -47.27
C GLU A 774 21.60 41.90 -45.82
N VAL A 775 20.85 42.99 -45.64
CA VAL A 775 20.42 43.52 -44.34
C VAL A 775 18.93 43.80 -44.43
N GLU A 776 18.17 43.25 -43.51
CA GLU A 776 16.73 43.47 -43.35
C GLU A 776 16.46 44.04 -41.95
N ILE A 777 15.69 45.12 -41.88
CA ILE A 777 15.20 45.68 -40.61
C ILE A 777 13.67 45.60 -40.64
N SER A 778 13.09 44.87 -39.69
CA SER A 778 11.65 44.62 -39.64
C SER A 778 11.04 45.02 -38.30
N MET A 779 9.81 45.53 -38.31
CA MET A 779 9.04 45.83 -37.11
C MET A 779 8.51 44.51 -36.52
N VAL A 780 8.90 44.18 -35.28
CA VAL A 780 8.49 42.94 -34.60
C VAL A 780 7.33 43.20 -33.65
N ASP A 781 7.42 44.30 -32.92
CA ASP A 781 6.46 44.69 -31.92
C ASP A 781 6.33 46.21 -31.92
N TYR A 782 5.10 46.71 -31.76
CA TYR A 782 4.79 48.13 -31.71
C TYR A 782 3.53 48.31 -30.86
N HIS A 783 3.67 48.89 -29.68
CA HIS A 783 2.56 49.17 -28.77
C HIS A 783 2.55 50.63 -28.31
N ILE A 784 1.35 51.13 -28.08
CA ILE A 784 1.08 52.53 -27.72
C ILE A 784 0.29 52.54 -26.42
N GLU A 785 0.75 53.32 -25.46
CA GLU A 785 0.04 53.57 -24.21
C GLU A 785 -0.42 55.03 -24.16
N TYR A 786 -1.72 55.21 -23.94
CA TYR A 786 -2.32 56.53 -23.78
C TYR A 786 -2.43 56.83 -22.29
N SER A 787 -2.02 58.04 -21.89
CA SER A 787 -2.21 58.55 -20.53
C SER A 787 -3.67 58.47 -20.04
N ASN A 788 -4.65 58.49 -20.94
CA ASN A 788 -6.07 58.26 -20.66
C ASN A 788 -6.80 57.63 -21.88
N GLY A 789 -7.81 56.78 -21.63
CA GLY A 789 -8.61 56.10 -22.66
C GLY A 789 -9.37 57.05 -23.59
N ASP A 790 -9.68 58.27 -23.15
CA ASP A 790 -10.34 59.31 -23.96
C ASP A 790 -9.38 59.96 -24.99
N CYS A 791 -8.07 59.71 -24.89
CA CYS A 791 -7.06 60.27 -25.80
C CYS A 791 -6.87 59.44 -27.07
N LYS A 792 -7.52 58.27 -27.16
CA LYS A 792 -7.45 57.35 -28.29
C LYS A 792 -8.54 57.69 -29.33
N PRO A 793 -8.19 58.12 -30.56
CA PRO A 793 -9.18 58.32 -31.62
C PRO A 793 -9.78 56.99 -32.11
N ASP A 794 -11.00 57.07 -32.65
CA ASP A 794 -11.75 55.89 -33.17
C ASP A 794 -11.08 55.22 -34.37
N ASP A 795 -10.29 55.97 -35.14
CA ASP A 795 -9.43 55.51 -36.23
C ASP A 795 -8.01 56.02 -35.97
N LEU A 796 -7.04 55.10 -35.87
CA LEU A 796 -5.64 55.39 -35.55
C LEU A 796 -4.78 55.67 -36.80
N GLY A 797 -5.34 55.50 -38.00
CA GLY A 797 -4.62 55.59 -39.27
C GLY A 797 -3.69 54.39 -39.53
N ILE A 798 -2.83 54.51 -40.55
CA ILE A 798 -1.74 53.55 -40.82
C ILE A 798 -0.55 53.99 -39.97
N PHE A 799 -0.06 53.14 -39.06
CA PHE A 799 1.08 53.45 -38.18
C PHE A 799 1.98 52.22 -38.04
N GLY A 800 3.18 52.38 -37.49
CA GLY A 800 4.16 51.29 -37.32
C GLY A 800 4.83 50.85 -38.63
N THR A 801 4.67 51.62 -39.71
CA THR A 801 5.43 51.42 -40.96
C THR A 801 6.79 52.10 -40.87
N LEU A 802 7.79 51.47 -41.50
CA LEU A 802 9.17 51.91 -41.55
C LEU A 802 9.41 52.66 -42.87
N THR A 803 9.93 53.87 -42.76
CA THR A 803 10.45 54.62 -43.91
C THR A 803 11.90 55.02 -43.69
N THR A 804 12.67 55.16 -44.76
CA THR A 804 14.09 55.52 -44.67
C THR A 804 14.51 56.43 -45.82
N SER A 805 15.42 57.34 -45.52
CA SER A 805 16.14 58.14 -46.52
C SER A 805 17.48 57.51 -46.93
N THR A 806 17.90 56.42 -46.27
CA THR A 806 19.18 55.72 -46.51
C THR A 806 19.07 54.82 -47.76
N ALA A 807 19.22 55.40 -48.94
CA ALA A 807 19.14 54.66 -50.21
C ALA A 807 20.27 53.62 -50.39
N ASN A 808 21.44 53.85 -49.79
CA ASN A 808 22.57 52.91 -49.80
C ASN A 808 23.09 52.71 -48.38
N LEU A 809 23.22 51.46 -47.95
CA LEU A 809 23.90 51.05 -46.72
C LEU A 809 25.28 50.49 -47.11
N ASN A 810 26.29 51.35 -47.08
CA ASN A 810 27.56 51.13 -47.78
C ASN A 810 27.34 50.79 -49.26
N ASN A 811 27.66 49.57 -49.66
CA ASN A 811 27.50 49.10 -51.03
C ASN A 811 26.15 48.41 -51.27
N LEU A 812 25.38 48.10 -50.22
CA LEU A 812 24.04 47.50 -50.36
C LEU A 812 23.01 48.57 -50.71
N VAL A 813 22.07 48.23 -51.60
CA VAL A 813 21.09 49.18 -52.14
C VAL A 813 19.71 48.87 -51.57
N LEU A 814 19.00 49.89 -51.09
CA LEU A 814 17.64 49.72 -50.58
C LEU A 814 16.72 49.16 -51.68
N ASN A 815 15.95 48.13 -51.33
CA ASN A 815 14.87 47.66 -52.17
C ASN A 815 13.71 48.67 -52.12
N GLY A 816 13.58 49.47 -53.19
CA GLY A 816 12.67 50.62 -53.23
C GLY A 816 11.18 50.30 -53.05
N SER A 817 10.76 49.04 -53.14
CA SER A 817 9.38 48.60 -52.84
C SER A 817 9.06 48.58 -51.33
N ASP A 818 10.09 48.55 -50.49
CA ASP A 818 9.94 48.24 -49.07
C ASP A 818 9.75 49.53 -48.24
N ASN A 819 10.08 50.69 -48.81
CA ASN A 819 9.97 52.00 -48.17
C ASN A 819 8.48 52.36 -47.94
N GLY A 820 8.06 52.38 -46.67
CA GLY A 820 6.66 52.53 -46.27
C GLY A 820 5.95 51.22 -45.92
N SER A 821 6.70 50.12 -45.74
CA SER A 821 6.19 48.82 -45.28
C SER A 821 6.66 48.49 -43.86
N SER A 822 6.33 47.32 -43.31
CA SER A 822 6.78 46.87 -41.98
C SER A 822 8.20 46.28 -41.98
N SER A 823 8.85 46.20 -43.14
CA SER A 823 10.23 45.72 -43.30
C SER A 823 10.98 46.56 -44.33
N LEU A 824 12.28 46.75 -44.14
CA LEU A 824 13.18 47.43 -45.06
C LEU A 824 14.37 46.53 -45.35
N SER A 825 14.58 46.19 -46.62
CA SER A 825 15.70 45.34 -47.03
C SER A 825 16.68 46.08 -47.93
N TRP A 826 17.96 46.00 -47.62
CA TRP A 826 19.08 46.42 -48.48
C TRP A 826 19.68 45.19 -49.13
N LEU A 827 19.57 45.12 -50.46
CA LEU A 827 19.86 43.95 -51.28
C LEU A 827 20.92 44.28 -52.36
N LEU A 828 21.49 43.22 -52.96
CA LEU A 828 22.33 43.17 -54.17
C LEU A 828 23.18 44.43 -54.48
N GLY A 829 24.22 44.60 -53.66
CA GLY A 829 25.46 45.29 -54.04
C GLY A 829 26.70 44.41 -53.84
N ASP A 830 27.90 44.98 -53.94
CA ASP A 830 29.14 44.27 -53.61
C ASP A 830 29.21 44.00 -52.10
N PRO A 831 29.48 42.76 -51.63
CA PRO A 831 29.57 42.45 -50.21
C PRO A 831 30.53 43.38 -49.48
N SER A 832 30.08 43.96 -48.38
CA SER A 832 30.84 44.99 -47.67
C SER A 832 30.79 44.81 -46.16
N ILE A 833 31.87 45.15 -45.48
CA ILE A 833 31.89 45.26 -44.02
C ILE A 833 31.08 46.51 -43.66
N ILE A 834 30.04 46.35 -42.87
CA ILE A 834 29.10 47.41 -42.52
C ILE A 834 29.42 47.89 -41.12
N ASN A 835 29.68 49.19 -40.96
CA ASN A 835 29.69 49.86 -39.67
C ASN A 835 29.05 51.23 -39.87
N SER A 836 27.75 51.20 -40.09
CA SER A 836 26.99 52.33 -40.63
C SER A 836 25.61 52.38 -39.99
N SER A 837 25.04 53.58 -39.97
CA SER A 837 23.70 53.79 -39.42
C SER A 837 22.67 53.97 -40.52
N VAL A 838 21.51 53.34 -40.33
CA VAL A 838 20.30 53.53 -41.12
C VAL A 838 19.42 54.51 -40.38
N ASN A 839 18.96 55.54 -41.08
CA ASN A 839 17.96 56.46 -40.55
C ASN A 839 16.56 55.93 -40.86
N LEU A 840 15.74 55.79 -39.82
CA LEU A 840 14.39 55.25 -39.86
C LEU A 840 13.39 56.29 -39.34
N ASP A 841 12.44 56.66 -40.19
CA ASP A 841 11.25 57.39 -39.80
C ASP A 841 10.11 56.38 -39.63
N ILE A 842 9.59 56.30 -38.40
CA ILE A 842 8.47 55.42 -38.05
C ILE A 842 7.20 56.27 -38.03
N LEU A 843 6.18 55.85 -38.76
CA LEU A 843 4.93 56.61 -38.81
C LEU A 843 4.14 56.43 -37.51
N TYR A 844 3.96 57.52 -36.77
CA TYR A 844 3.19 57.57 -35.52
C TYR A 844 1.68 57.54 -35.79
N PRO A 845 0.87 56.96 -34.86
CA PRO A 845 -0.59 57.03 -34.91
C PRO A 845 -1.11 58.47 -34.75
N GLU A 846 -2.34 58.72 -35.19
CA GLU A 846 -3.02 59.99 -34.88
C GLU A 846 -3.36 60.08 -33.38
N VAL A 847 -3.17 61.27 -32.79
CA VAL A 847 -3.51 61.58 -31.38
C VAL A 847 -4.53 62.72 -31.34
N LEU A 848 -5.55 62.60 -30.48
CA LEU A 848 -6.53 63.67 -30.29
C LEU A 848 -5.87 64.91 -29.67
N ASN A 849 -6.00 66.06 -30.33
CA ASN A 849 -5.37 67.31 -29.92
C ASN A 849 -6.07 67.93 -28.69
N LEU A 850 -5.77 67.39 -27.51
CA LEU A 850 -6.26 67.84 -26.20
C LEU A 850 -5.06 68.06 -25.26
N ASP A 851 -5.08 69.16 -24.48
CA ASP A 851 -3.96 69.60 -23.62
C ASP A 851 -3.58 68.61 -22.48
N CYS A 852 -4.30 67.50 -22.31
CA CYS A 852 -4.08 66.51 -21.26
C CYS A 852 -3.74 65.10 -21.79
N CYS A 853 -3.43 64.96 -23.07
CA CYS A 853 -3.16 63.68 -23.70
C CYS A 853 -1.67 63.49 -23.98
N ASP A 854 -1.01 62.75 -23.08
CA ASP A 854 0.34 62.22 -23.27
C ASP A 854 0.25 60.79 -23.83
N VAL A 855 1.19 60.43 -24.71
CA VAL A 855 1.24 59.11 -25.37
C VAL A 855 2.67 58.59 -25.31
N GLU A 856 2.84 57.40 -24.75
CA GLU A 856 4.10 56.67 -24.72
C GLU A 856 4.04 55.57 -25.78
N PHE A 857 5.14 55.36 -26.49
CA PHE A 857 5.22 54.33 -27.51
C PHE A 857 6.47 53.47 -27.31
N TYR A 858 6.29 52.19 -27.54
CA TYR A 858 7.32 51.18 -27.48
C TYR A 858 7.32 50.40 -28.77
N PHE A 859 8.50 50.12 -29.30
CA PHE A 859 8.62 49.22 -30.43
C PHE A 859 9.94 48.46 -30.42
N CYS A 860 9.92 47.28 -31.03
CA CYS A 860 11.08 46.45 -31.25
C CYS A 860 11.29 46.24 -32.74
N LEU A 861 12.53 46.45 -33.19
CA LEU A 861 12.98 46.14 -34.54
C LEU A 861 13.84 44.88 -34.50
N LYS A 862 13.65 44.00 -35.47
CA LYS A 862 14.56 42.89 -35.76
C LYS A 862 15.46 43.26 -36.91
N VAL A 863 16.76 43.33 -36.62
CA VAL A 863 17.82 43.49 -37.60
C VAL A 863 18.31 42.09 -37.96
N LYS A 864 18.06 41.69 -39.20
CA LYS A 864 18.51 40.45 -39.79
C LYS A 864 19.60 40.75 -40.81
N VAL A 865 20.73 40.08 -40.72
CA VAL A 865 21.83 40.22 -41.69
C VAL A 865 22.18 38.87 -42.27
N LYS A 866 22.69 38.88 -43.49
CA LYS A 866 23.16 37.68 -44.19
C LYS A 866 24.53 37.92 -44.79
N ASP A 867 25.47 37.03 -44.53
CA ASP A 867 26.83 37.08 -45.10
C ASP A 867 26.90 36.43 -46.50
N VAL A 868 28.07 36.52 -47.14
CA VAL A 868 28.34 35.90 -48.46
C VAL A 868 28.26 34.37 -48.48
N ASN A 869 28.40 33.71 -47.33
CA ASN A 869 28.30 32.25 -47.17
C ASN A 869 26.86 31.80 -46.85
N CYS A 870 25.89 32.71 -46.88
CA CYS A 870 24.49 32.50 -46.53
C CYS A 870 24.22 32.23 -45.05
N ASN A 871 25.16 32.55 -44.16
CA ASN A 871 24.92 32.58 -42.73
C ASN A 871 24.01 33.77 -42.40
N VAL A 872 23.03 33.55 -41.53
CA VAL A 872 22.05 34.56 -41.14
C VAL A 872 22.22 34.85 -39.65
N CYS A 873 22.19 36.13 -39.27
CA CYS A 873 22.18 36.54 -37.86
C CYS A 873 21.02 37.49 -37.62
N GLU A 874 20.31 37.33 -36.51
CA GLU A 874 19.16 38.15 -36.14
C GLU A 874 19.37 38.77 -34.75
N LYS A 875 19.12 40.07 -34.60
CA LYS A 875 19.17 40.78 -33.32
C LYS A 875 17.93 41.67 -33.16
N ILE A 876 17.31 41.61 -31.98
CA ILE A 876 16.18 42.47 -31.64
C ILE A 876 16.69 43.67 -30.84
N ILE A 877 16.31 44.87 -31.27
CA ILE A 877 16.60 46.15 -30.61
C ILE A 877 15.29 46.88 -30.35
N CYS A 878 15.07 47.35 -29.13
CA CYS A 878 13.80 47.97 -28.72
C CYS A 878 14.01 49.41 -28.25
N PHE A 879 12.98 50.23 -28.40
CA PHE A 879 12.94 51.63 -27.97
C PHE A 879 11.69 51.90 -27.12
N SER A 880 11.85 52.73 -26.09
CA SER A 880 10.79 53.29 -25.24
C SER A 880 11.05 54.78 -25.03
N SER A 881 10.00 55.60 -25.07
CA SER A 881 10.09 57.07 -24.89
C SER A 881 10.56 57.52 -23.49
N ASP A 882 10.67 56.62 -22.52
CA ASP A 882 11.07 56.92 -21.13
C ASP A 882 12.59 57.04 -20.91
N GLN A 883 13.40 56.80 -21.94
CA GLN A 883 14.86 56.67 -21.79
C GLN A 883 15.58 58.01 -22.04
N GLN A 884 15.61 58.88 -21.02
CA GLN A 884 16.68 59.87 -20.87
C GLN A 884 17.95 59.13 -20.41
N THR A 885 19.02 59.20 -21.20
CA THR A 885 20.29 58.50 -21.02
C THR A 885 20.94 58.74 -19.65
N GLU A 886 21.05 57.69 -18.83
CA GLU A 886 22.07 57.55 -17.78
C GLU A 886 23.31 56.86 -18.39
N PRO A 887 24.55 57.19 -17.95
CA PRO A 887 25.77 56.56 -18.44
C PRO A 887 25.95 55.16 -17.85
N ASP A 888 26.69 54.30 -18.58
CA ASP A 888 26.98 52.90 -18.25
C ASP A 888 27.20 52.65 -16.75
N PRO A 889 26.56 51.61 -16.18
CA PRO A 889 26.67 51.32 -14.77
C PRO A 889 28.11 50.90 -14.47
N CYS A 890 28.70 51.62 -13.53
CA CYS A 890 29.94 51.22 -12.89
C CYS A 890 29.82 49.82 -12.24
N GLU A 891 30.77 48.93 -12.51
CA GLU A 891 30.76 47.54 -12.05
C GLU A 891 32.04 47.23 -11.24
N ILE A 892 31.91 46.77 -9.99
CA ILE A 892 32.98 46.27 -9.13
C ILE A 892 32.56 44.86 -8.67
N ASP A 893 33.45 43.87 -8.78
CA ASP A 893 33.22 42.47 -8.39
C ASP A 893 34.34 41.96 -7.48
N ILE A 894 34.00 41.58 -6.24
CA ILE A 894 34.91 41.01 -5.24
C ILE A 894 34.92 39.49 -5.37
N LYS A 895 36.10 38.92 -5.65
CA LYS A 895 36.27 37.46 -5.73
C LYS A 895 36.07 36.80 -4.35
N PRO A 896 35.55 35.56 -4.31
CA PRO A 896 35.25 34.86 -3.04
C PRO A 896 36.47 34.77 -2.12
N ILE A 897 36.24 35.04 -0.84
CA ILE A 897 37.17 34.77 0.27
C ILE A 897 36.73 33.44 0.89
N ASP A 898 37.64 32.48 1.10
CA ASP A 898 37.31 31.16 1.68
C ASP A 898 36.53 31.32 3.00
N GLN A 899 35.28 30.82 3.04
CA GLN A 899 34.26 31.20 4.04
C GLN A 899 34.27 30.37 5.35
N ASP A 900 35.12 29.35 5.46
CA ASP A 900 35.07 28.38 6.56
C ASP A 900 36.08 28.65 7.70
N GLN A 901 36.78 29.79 7.70
CA GLN A 901 37.75 30.13 8.76
C GLN A 901 37.22 31.20 9.71
N LYS A 902 37.13 30.84 11.00
CA LYS A 902 37.04 31.80 12.12
C LYS A 902 38.38 32.52 12.24
N LEU A 903 38.37 33.85 12.12
CA LEU A 903 39.61 34.64 12.08
C LEU A 903 39.89 35.32 13.42
N CYS A 904 41.15 35.27 13.85
CA CYS A 904 41.61 35.84 15.12
C CYS A 904 42.25 37.23 14.93
N PRO A 905 42.20 38.13 15.92
CA PRO A 905 43.07 39.31 15.93
C PRO A 905 44.55 38.93 15.74
N GLY A 906 45.19 39.50 14.72
CA GLY A 906 46.56 39.18 14.31
C GLY A 906 46.70 38.31 13.05
N GLU A 907 45.63 37.70 12.54
CA GLU A 907 45.64 36.96 11.27
C GLU A 907 45.54 37.90 10.06
N THR A 908 45.97 37.43 8.87
CA THR A 908 45.99 38.22 7.63
C THR A 908 44.90 37.79 6.67
N VAL A 909 44.14 38.76 6.14
CA VAL A 909 43.07 38.56 5.15
C VAL A 909 43.46 39.21 3.83
N THR A 910 43.27 38.50 2.72
CA THR A 910 43.51 39.00 1.36
C THR A 910 42.19 39.12 0.60
N VAL A 911 41.94 40.29 0.02
CA VAL A 911 40.78 40.56 -0.84
C VAL A 911 41.25 40.83 -2.27
N ASN A 912 40.54 40.28 -3.26
CA ASN A 912 40.79 40.50 -4.68
C ASN A 912 39.52 41.05 -5.35
N TRP A 913 39.65 42.02 -6.24
CA TRP A 913 38.53 42.59 -6.99
C TRP A 913 38.90 42.93 -8.44
N SER A 914 37.89 42.97 -9.30
CA SER A 914 37.96 43.45 -10.68
C SER A 914 36.77 44.37 -10.97
N GLY A 915 36.93 45.33 -11.88
CA GLY A 915 35.83 46.24 -12.21
C GLY A 915 36.21 47.49 -12.99
N THR A 916 35.21 48.22 -13.44
CA THR A 916 35.29 49.53 -14.11
C THR A 916 34.65 50.59 -13.21
N THR A 917 35.41 51.64 -12.86
CA THR A 917 34.86 52.77 -12.09
C THR A 917 35.07 54.09 -12.81
N PRO A 918 34.18 55.09 -12.62
CA PRO A 918 34.31 56.40 -13.26
C PRO A 918 35.65 57.10 -12.96
N THR A 919 36.22 56.88 -11.78
CA THR A 919 37.49 57.50 -11.36
C THR A 919 38.73 56.66 -11.68
N GLY A 920 38.55 55.38 -12.05
CA GLY A 920 39.64 54.40 -12.19
C GLY A 920 40.31 54.00 -10.87
N LEU A 921 39.80 54.50 -9.73
CA LEU A 921 40.34 54.29 -8.39
C LEU A 921 39.26 53.82 -7.42
N VAL A 922 39.66 53.04 -6.42
CA VAL A 922 38.78 52.53 -5.36
C VAL A 922 39.41 52.71 -3.97
N ASN A 923 38.57 52.65 -2.95
CA ASN A 923 38.91 52.58 -1.54
C ASN A 923 38.45 51.23 -0.98
N VAL A 924 39.28 50.62 -0.13
CA VAL A 924 38.98 49.35 0.53
C VAL A 924 38.78 49.60 2.01
N SER A 925 37.62 49.22 2.53
CA SER A 925 37.21 49.48 3.91
C SER A 925 36.73 48.22 4.61
N LEU A 926 37.07 48.09 5.89
CA LEU A 926 36.54 47.08 6.79
C LEU A 926 35.23 47.58 7.42
N PHE A 927 34.15 46.84 7.24
CA PHE A 927 32.82 47.19 7.68
C PHE A 927 32.34 46.25 8.79
N ASP A 928 31.97 46.82 9.94
CA ASP A 928 31.32 46.09 11.04
C ASP A 928 29.85 45.89 10.65
N VAL A 929 29.48 44.67 10.26
CA VAL A 929 28.11 44.33 9.85
C VAL A 929 27.16 44.43 11.03
N THR A 930 27.62 44.00 12.21
CA THR A 930 26.84 43.97 13.44
C THR A 930 26.34 45.37 13.83
N ASN A 931 27.17 46.40 13.66
CA ASN A 931 26.80 47.78 13.97
C ASN A 931 26.48 48.64 12.73
N SER A 932 26.56 48.07 11.53
CA SER A 932 26.32 48.75 10.26
C SER A 932 27.16 50.03 10.06
N VAL A 933 28.45 49.97 10.41
CA VAL A 933 29.38 51.11 10.29
C VAL A 933 30.69 50.69 9.62
N VAL A 934 31.29 51.60 8.84
CA VAL A 934 32.67 51.45 8.38
C VAL A 934 33.59 51.62 9.60
N TYR A 935 34.27 50.54 10.00
CA TYR A 935 35.13 50.54 11.17
C TYR A 935 36.48 51.17 10.86
N GLN A 936 37.06 50.83 9.71
CA GLN A 936 38.34 51.36 9.28
C GLN A 936 38.47 51.36 7.76
N VAL A 937 38.99 52.45 7.18
CA VAL A 937 39.45 52.46 5.79
C VAL A 937 40.86 51.86 5.77
N LEU A 938 41.03 50.75 5.06
CA LEU A 938 42.27 49.99 5.00
C LEU A 938 43.22 50.56 3.94
N ALA A 939 42.68 50.94 2.78
CA ALA A 939 43.42 51.57 1.69
C ALA A 939 42.54 52.54 0.90
N SER A 940 43.14 53.57 0.30
CA SER A 940 42.42 54.58 -0.48
C SER A 940 43.16 54.92 -1.77
N ASN A 941 42.42 55.26 -2.83
CA ASN A 941 42.93 55.64 -4.15
C ASN A 941 43.83 54.57 -4.79
N ILE A 942 43.43 53.31 -4.69
CA ILE A 942 44.14 52.19 -5.33
C ILE A 942 43.44 51.81 -6.66
N PRO A 943 44.11 51.13 -7.60
CA PRO A 943 43.50 50.81 -8.90
C PRO A 943 42.20 50.01 -8.79
N ASN A 944 41.26 50.27 -9.70
CA ASN A 944 39.94 49.62 -9.80
C ASN A 944 39.96 48.11 -10.12
N THR A 945 41.14 47.51 -10.29
CA THR A 945 41.34 46.05 -10.32
C THR A 945 42.63 45.74 -9.57
N GLY A 946 42.59 44.81 -8.61
CA GLY A 946 43.75 44.54 -7.76
C GLY A 946 43.50 43.58 -6.61
N SER A 947 44.51 43.48 -5.75
CA SER A 947 44.51 42.66 -4.52
C SER A 947 45.03 43.49 -3.36
N TYR A 948 44.49 43.29 -2.17
CA TYR A 948 44.92 43.96 -0.95
C TYR A 948 44.91 43.00 0.23
N THR A 949 46.02 42.93 0.98
CA THR A 949 46.17 42.09 2.17
C THR A 949 46.33 42.97 3.40
N PHE A 950 45.56 42.71 4.46
CA PHE A 950 45.68 43.39 5.74
C PHE A 950 45.73 42.40 6.91
N THR A 951 46.33 42.83 8.02
CA THR A 951 46.32 42.09 9.28
C THR A 951 45.21 42.62 10.17
N ILE A 952 44.43 41.71 10.77
CA ILE A 952 43.34 42.07 11.69
C ILE A 952 43.92 42.78 12.92
N PRO A 953 43.51 44.04 13.22
CA PRO A 953 44.05 44.79 14.34
C PRO A 953 43.75 44.13 15.69
N ALA A 954 44.73 44.11 16.59
CA ALA A 954 44.56 43.58 17.96
C ALA A 954 43.49 44.33 18.80
N SER A 955 43.11 45.53 18.38
CA SER A 955 42.10 46.37 19.04
C SER A 955 40.69 46.19 18.47
N ILE A 956 40.48 45.26 17.54
CA ILE A 956 39.17 45.02 16.93
C ILE A 956 38.21 44.37 17.96
N PRO A 957 36.95 44.80 18.08
CA PRO A 957 35.99 44.18 18.99
C PRO A 957 35.71 42.74 18.54
N CYS A 958 36.20 41.78 19.33
CA CYS A 958 36.14 40.36 19.01
C CYS A 958 35.34 39.54 20.05
N ASP A 959 34.84 40.18 21.12
CA ASP A 959 33.93 39.60 22.12
C ASP A 959 32.78 40.59 22.42
N PRO A 960 31.52 40.23 22.14
CA PRO A 960 31.09 39.01 21.47
C PRO A 960 31.58 38.93 20.00
N PRO A 961 31.64 37.73 19.38
CA PRO A 961 32.00 37.58 17.98
C PRO A 961 31.18 38.52 17.10
N ARG A 962 31.85 39.27 16.22
CA ARG A 962 31.20 40.21 15.31
C ARG A 962 31.36 39.76 13.87
N THR A 963 30.36 40.10 13.07
CA THR A 963 30.36 39.85 11.64
C THR A 963 30.95 41.05 10.93
N TRP A 964 31.86 40.81 10.00
CA TRP A 964 32.62 41.81 9.25
C TRP A 964 32.49 41.55 7.75
N SER A 965 32.56 42.61 6.94
CA SER A 965 32.68 42.51 5.48
C SER A 965 33.73 43.50 4.99
N ILE A 966 34.27 43.26 3.80
CA ILE A 966 35.11 44.22 3.10
C ILE A 966 34.27 44.93 2.05
N ILE A 967 34.34 46.25 2.02
CA ILE A 967 33.71 47.09 0.99
C ILE A 967 34.81 47.63 0.09
N VAL A 968 34.65 47.44 -1.21
CA VAL A 968 35.46 48.11 -2.24
C VAL A 968 34.55 49.12 -2.92
N GLU A 969 34.83 50.42 -2.75
CA GLU A 969 34.00 51.51 -3.28
C GLU A 969 34.83 52.48 -4.13
N ASP A 970 34.23 53.01 -5.19
CA ASP A 970 34.81 54.10 -5.99
C ASP A 970 35.13 55.33 -5.11
N ALA A 971 36.16 56.10 -5.48
CA ALA A 971 36.60 57.26 -4.70
C ALA A 971 35.53 58.36 -4.54
N GLU A 972 34.58 58.46 -5.49
CA GLU A 972 33.41 59.34 -5.42
C GLU A 972 32.15 58.64 -4.86
N LYS A 973 32.27 57.37 -4.44
CA LYS A 973 31.22 56.51 -3.88
C LYS A 973 30.03 56.25 -4.80
N LYS A 974 30.27 56.32 -6.12
CA LYS A 974 29.23 56.10 -7.14
C LYS A 974 28.97 54.62 -7.41
N CYS A 975 29.84 53.74 -6.93
CA CYS A 975 29.74 52.30 -7.09
C CYS A 975 30.58 51.59 -6.04
N SER A 976 30.06 50.47 -5.56
CA SER A 976 30.67 49.71 -4.49
C SER A 976 30.23 48.27 -4.57
N ASP A 977 31.14 47.37 -4.22
CA ASP A 977 30.80 45.97 -3.95
C ASP A 977 31.24 45.57 -2.54
N ARG A 978 30.61 44.54 -2.00
CA ARG A 978 30.78 44.10 -0.62
C ARG A 978 30.95 42.59 -0.55
N SER A 979 32.07 42.18 0.04
CA SER A 979 32.37 40.76 0.23
C SER A 979 31.29 40.07 1.05
N ALA A 980 31.17 38.75 0.88
CA ALA A 980 30.46 37.90 1.83
C ALA A 980 30.94 38.18 3.27
N PRO A 981 30.03 38.16 4.26
CA PRO A 981 30.38 38.38 5.65
C PRO A 981 31.27 37.26 6.21
N PHE A 982 32.24 37.61 7.05
CA PHE A 982 33.08 36.69 7.83
C PHE A 982 33.10 37.08 9.31
N ILE A 983 33.52 36.19 10.20
CA ILE A 983 33.45 36.38 11.67
C ILE A 983 34.85 36.58 12.24
N ILE A 984 35.02 37.60 13.10
CA ILE A 984 36.22 37.80 13.92
C ILE A 984 35.83 37.60 15.40
N GLU A 985 36.53 36.69 16.08
CA GLU A 985 36.31 36.36 17.51
C GLU A 985 37.61 36.40 18.33
N CYS A 986 37.54 36.71 19.63
CA CYS A 986 38.73 36.81 20.47
C CYS A 986 39.29 35.41 20.71
N CYS A 987 40.51 35.18 20.25
CA CYS A 987 41.19 33.90 20.45
C CYS A 987 41.94 33.94 21.78
N ASP A 988 41.17 33.82 22.86
CA ASP A 988 41.74 33.68 24.19
C ASP A 988 42.16 32.23 24.45
N GLN A 989 43.36 32.11 25.00
CA GLN A 989 43.94 30.86 25.47
C GLN A 989 43.13 30.32 26.65
N GLN A 990 42.51 29.15 26.46
CA GLN A 990 41.98 28.19 27.44
C GLN A 990 41.33 28.72 28.75
N GLN A 991 40.03 28.43 28.93
CA GLN A 991 39.49 27.73 30.11
C GLN A 991 38.07 27.21 29.81
N ASP A 992 37.94 25.91 29.53
CA ASP A 992 36.67 25.17 29.34
C ASP A 992 35.94 25.00 30.68
N ASP A 993 34.66 25.39 30.75
CA ASP A 993 33.73 24.92 31.80
C ASP A 993 32.41 24.36 31.21
N CYS A 994 32.40 23.94 29.93
CA CYS A 994 31.31 23.14 29.37
C CYS A 994 31.56 21.65 29.57
N ASP A 995 30.60 20.95 30.19
CA ASP A 995 30.58 19.50 30.36
C ASP A 995 29.36 18.88 29.65
N CYS A 996 29.41 17.57 29.45
CA CYS A 996 28.34 16.85 28.77
C CYS A 996 27.06 16.79 29.63
N GLY A 997 25.91 17.12 29.05
CA GLY A 997 24.60 16.91 29.67
C GLY A 997 23.84 15.72 29.08
N ASP A 998 22.54 15.87 28.80
CA ASP A 998 21.67 14.77 28.38
C ASP A 998 20.87 15.09 27.11
N TRP A 999 20.46 14.03 26.40
CA TRP A 999 19.53 14.15 25.27
C TRP A 999 18.14 14.48 25.80
N SER A 1000 17.55 15.58 25.31
CA SER A 1000 16.19 16.01 25.67
C SER A 1000 15.09 15.25 24.91
N GLY A 1001 15.46 14.41 23.93
CA GLY A 1001 14.59 13.48 23.21
C GLY A 1001 15.33 12.19 22.84
N ASP A 1002 14.61 11.10 22.58
CA ASP A 1002 15.18 9.75 22.42
C ASP A 1002 15.24 9.25 20.96
N ALA A 1003 14.77 10.05 19.99
CA ALA A 1003 14.65 9.63 18.60
C ALA A 1003 15.16 10.65 17.58
N VAL A 1004 15.80 10.14 16.54
CA VAL A 1004 16.26 10.87 15.36
C VAL A 1004 15.08 11.00 14.40
N GLY A 1005 14.70 12.22 14.01
CA GLY A 1005 13.69 12.48 12.99
C GLY A 1005 14.23 12.13 11.61
N ILE A 1006 13.40 11.53 10.76
CA ILE A 1006 13.75 11.14 9.40
C ILE A 1006 12.65 11.68 8.50
N LYS A 1007 13.00 12.48 7.50
CA LYS A 1007 12.09 12.87 6.42
C LYS A 1007 12.52 12.21 5.13
N ALA A 1008 11.59 11.75 4.32
CA ALA A 1008 11.88 11.19 3.00
C ALA A 1008 11.17 11.98 1.91
N TYR A 1009 11.90 12.20 0.83
CA TYR A 1009 11.40 12.80 -0.40
C TYR A 1009 11.55 11.76 -1.51
N LEU A 1010 10.50 11.55 -2.31
CA LEU A 1010 10.60 10.73 -3.51
C LEU A 1010 11.78 11.24 -4.36
N LYS A 1011 12.66 10.35 -4.81
CA LYS A 1011 13.46 10.65 -6.00
C LYS A 1011 12.45 10.89 -7.12
N GLN A 1012 12.55 12.00 -7.85
CA GLN A 1012 11.54 12.39 -8.84
C GLN A 1012 11.21 11.20 -9.74
N ILE A 1013 9.92 10.86 -9.80
CA ILE A 1013 9.35 10.05 -10.87
C ILE A 1013 8.92 11.06 -11.94
N PRO A 1014 9.32 10.94 -13.21
CA PRO A 1014 8.70 11.70 -14.28
C PRO A 1014 7.24 11.23 -14.44
N GLN A 1015 6.28 12.02 -13.98
CA GLN A 1015 4.90 11.98 -14.48
C GLN A 1015 4.56 13.37 -15.06
N ASP A 1016 3.94 13.34 -16.24
CA ASP A 1016 3.29 14.41 -17.00
C ASP A 1016 3.53 15.87 -16.53
N PRO A 1017 4.32 16.68 -17.26
CA PRO A 1017 4.50 18.11 -16.96
C PRO A 1017 3.22 18.97 -17.07
N LYS A 1018 2.08 18.42 -17.53
CA LYS A 1018 0.78 19.12 -17.53
C LYS A 1018 0.01 19.01 -16.23
N LEU A 1019 0.42 18.14 -15.30
CA LEU A 1019 -0.11 18.11 -13.94
C LEU A 1019 0.76 18.99 -13.03
N LYS A 1020 0.39 20.27 -12.88
CA LYS A 1020 0.82 21.06 -11.72
C LYS A 1020 0.13 20.52 -10.46
N ILE A 1021 0.61 19.38 -9.95
CA ILE A 1021 0.26 18.88 -8.62
C ILE A 1021 1.44 19.22 -7.71
N ASN A 1022 1.18 19.99 -6.65
CA ASN A 1022 2.11 20.16 -5.54
C ASN A 1022 2.29 18.80 -4.83
N PHE A 1023 3.25 17.98 -5.27
CA PHE A 1023 3.67 16.81 -4.51
C PHE A 1023 4.57 17.27 -3.35
N GLN A 1024 3.96 17.44 -2.18
CA GLN A 1024 4.66 17.27 -0.90
C GLN A 1024 4.28 15.90 -0.32
N SER A 1025 4.94 14.83 -0.78
CA SER A 1025 4.93 13.56 -0.03
C SER A 1025 5.91 13.69 1.14
N ASN A 1026 5.47 14.28 2.25
CA ASN A 1026 6.28 14.40 3.45
C ASN A 1026 6.14 13.10 4.26
N TRP A 1027 6.85 12.03 3.88
CA TRP A 1027 7.01 10.88 4.79
C TRP A 1027 7.94 11.32 5.92
N GLU A 1028 7.44 11.29 7.14
CA GLU A 1028 8.23 11.56 8.35
C GLU A 1028 8.20 10.34 9.25
N SER A 1029 9.35 9.92 9.76
CA SER A 1029 9.49 8.83 10.71
C SER A 1029 10.51 9.19 11.79
N LYS A 1030 10.64 8.34 12.80
CA LYS A 1030 11.61 8.51 13.88
C LYS A 1030 12.27 7.18 14.22
N VAL A 1031 13.57 7.20 14.51
CA VAL A 1031 14.31 6.02 15.01
C VAL A 1031 14.94 6.34 16.35
N GLY A 1032 14.63 5.52 17.36
CA GLY A 1032 15.20 5.66 18.70
C GLY A 1032 16.71 5.36 18.73
N CYS A 1033 17.45 6.00 19.63
CA CYS A 1033 18.85 5.64 19.86
C CYS A 1033 18.95 4.16 20.26
N LYS A 1034 19.90 3.44 19.66
CA LYS A 1034 20.15 1.99 19.73
C LYS A 1034 19.05 1.10 19.12
N LYS A 1035 18.14 1.67 18.33
CA LYS A 1035 17.14 0.92 17.56
C LYS A 1035 17.56 0.79 16.09
N SER A 1036 16.76 0.06 15.34
CA SER A 1036 16.92 -0.13 13.91
C SER A 1036 15.65 0.23 13.16
N ILE A 1037 15.78 0.80 11.96
CA ILE A 1037 14.68 1.12 11.06
C ILE A 1037 14.93 0.53 9.66
N LYS A 1038 13.88 0.08 8.98
CA LYS A 1038 13.93 -0.41 7.60
C LYS A 1038 13.51 0.72 6.68
N LEU A 1039 14.37 1.11 5.74
CA LEU A 1039 14.11 2.20 4.78
C LEU A 1039 14.16 1.66 3.34
N LYS A 1040 13.49 2.35 2.41
CA LYS A 1040 13.45 2.01 0.99
C LYS A 1040 14.52 2.78 0.20
N PRO A 1041 15.14 2.17 -0.81
CA PRO A 1041 16.19 2.82 -1.61
C PRO A 1041 15.71 3.97 -2.52
N THR A 1042 14.41 4.01 -2.82
CA THR A 1042 13.78 4.91 -3.80
C THR A 1042 13.56 6.34 -3.31
N TYR A 1043 13.97 6.68 -2.08
CA TYR A 1043 13.77 8.00 -1.48
C TYR A 1043 15.10 8.67 -1.12
N ASN A 1044 15.11 10.00 -1.13
CA ASN A 1044 16.13 10.83 -0.49
C ASN A 1044 15.75 11.03 0.98
N TYR A 1045 16.67 10.81 1.92
CA TYR A 1045 16.38 10.93 3.34
C TYR A 1045 17.11 12.11 4.01
N VAL A 1046 16.44 12.72 4.97
CA VAL A 1046 16.95 13.81 5.81
C VAL A 1046 16.82 13.39 7.26
N PHE A 1047 17.95 13.25 7.94
CA PHE A 1047 18.05 12.84 9.34
C PHE A 1047 18.23 14.07 10.22
N THR A 1048 17.48 14.18 11.31
CA THR A 1048 17.57 15.27 12.29
C THR A 1048 17.76 14.70 13.68
N ALA A 1049 18.87 15.04 14.31
CA ALA A 1049 19.26 14.64 15.65
C ALA A 1049 18.24 15.13 16.70
N PRO A 1050 18.03 14.39 17.80
CA PRO A 1050 17.32 14.90 18.94
C PRO A 1050 18.07 16.08 19.58
N ASN A 1051 17.36 17.01 20.21
CA ASN A 1051 17.98 18.13 20.92
C ASN A 1051 18.81 17.60 22.11
N TYR A 1052 20.03 18.12 22.29
CA TYR A 1052 20.95 17.76 23.36
C TYR A 1052 21.28 19.00 24.19
N ILE A 1053 21.28 18.87 25.52
CA ILE A 1053 21.49 20.00 26.42
C ILE A 1053 22.85 19.80 27.09
N CYS A 1054 23.75 20.78 26.95
CA CYS A 1054 25.05 20.79 27.61
C CYS A 1054 24.94 21.27 29.06
N ASN A 1055 25.97 21.05 29.88
CA ASN A 1055 26.00 21.51 31.27
C ASN A 1055 27.13 22.54 31.48
N PRO A 1056 26.84 23.74 31.99
CA PRO A 1056 25.50 24.32 32.20
C PRO A 1056 24.70 24.54 30.89
N GLU A 1057 23.36 24.70 30.97
CA GLU A 1057 22.43 24.70 29.81
C GLU A 1057 22.69 25.84 28.78
N ASP A 1058 23.48 26.83 29.17
CA ASP A 1058 23.95 27.95 28.36
C ASP A 1058 25.16 27.61 27.48
N CYS A 1059 25.70 26.39 27.59
CA CYS A 1059 26.72 25.88 26.68
C CYS A 1059 26.12 25.51 25.31
N ASP A 1060 26.66 26.08 24.24
CA ASP A 1060 26.28 25.73 22.88
C ASP A 1060 26.63 24.27 22.55
N VAL A 1061 25.69 23.58 21.90
CA VAL A 1061 25.85 22.21 21.43
C VAL A 1061 26.06 22.15 19.92
N ASN A 1062 27.13 21.49 19.50
CA ASN A 1062 27.37 21.14 18.10
C ASN A 1062 27.20 19.63 17.89
N TYR A 1063 26.98 19.21 16.64
CA TYR A 1063 26.81 17.79 16.31
C TYR A 1063 27.79 17.39 15.22
N THR A 1064 28.37 16.20 15.39
CA THR A 1064 29.09 15.49 14.32
C THR A 1064 28.37 14.17 14.09
N TRP A 1065 28.20 13.77 12.84
CA TRP A 1065 27.58 12.51 12.49
C TRP A 1065 28.52 11.66 11.65
N GLU A 1066 28.35 10.35 11.75
CA GLU A 1066 29.11 9.34 11.03
C GLU A 1066 28.15 8.25 10.56
N VAL A 1067 28.30 7.84 9.30
CA VAL A 1067 27.57 6.73 8.69
C VAL A 1067 28.59 5.71 8.19
N VAL A 1068 28.48 4.49 8.69
CA VAL A 1068 29.24 3.34 8.23
C VAL A 1068 28.35 2.54 7.29
N ASP A 1069 28.77 2.41 6.03
CA ASP A 1069 28.07 1.60 5.04
C ASP A 1069 28.24 0.08 5.30
N PRO A 1070 27.50 -0.79 4.59
CA PRO A 1070 27.62 -2.25 4.75
C PRO A 1070 29.02 -2.82 4.46
N ASN A 1071 29.86 -2.10 3.72
CA ASN A 1071 31.23 -2.47 3.36
C ASN A 1071 32.29 -1.90 4.32
N GLY A 1072 31.88 -1.11 5.32
CA GLY A 1072 32.77 -0.50 6.30
C GLY A 1072 33.35 0.85 5.89
N THR A 1073 32.89 1.44 4.78
CA THR A 1073 33.26 2.81 4.39
C THR A 1073 32.59 3.82 5.33
N ILE A 1074 33.35 4.83 5.75
CA ILE A 1074 32.90 5.83 6.70
C ILE A 1074 32.67 7.16 5.98
N VAL A 1075 31.43 7.65 6.01
CA VAL A 1075 31.05 9.02 5.61
C VAL A 1075 30.73 9.80 6.87
N ASN A 1076 31.28 11.00 7.03
CA ASN A 1076 31.05 11.84 8.20
C ASN A 1076 30.75 13.28 7.80
N GLY A 1077 30.17 14.02 8.75
CA GLY A 1077 29.89 15.43 8.59
C GLY A 1077 29.51 16.08 9.91
N THR A 1078 29.10 17.34 9.82
CA THR A 1078 28.68 18.16 10.96
C THR A 1078 27.25 18.63 10.78
N GLY A 1079 26.61 19.05 11.88
CA GLY A 1079 25.23 19.55 11.90
C GLY A 1079 24.25 18.60 12.58
N SER A 1080 23.19 19.18 13.14
CA SER A 1080 22.08 18.43 13.76
C SER A 1080 21.15 17.81 12.71
N THR A 1081 21.13 18.33 11.49
CA THR A 1081 20.34 17.80 10.37
C THR A 1081 21.24 17.53 9.17
N PHE A 1082 21.09 16.37 8.52
CA PHE A 1082 21.88 16.00 7.35
C PHE A 1082 21.09 15.10 6.39
N ASN A 1083 21.41 15.22 5.10
CA ASN A 1083 20.82 14.39 4.05
C ASN A 1083 21.69 13.16 3.82
N TYR A 1084 21.07 11.99 3.62
CA TYR A 1084 21.80 10.77 3.30
C TYR A 1084 21.02 9.89 2.34
N ASN A 1085 21.67 9.55 1.22
CA ASN A 1085 21.12 8.68 0.18
C ASN A 1085 21.80 7.31 0.27
N PHE A 1086 20.98 6.26 0.25
CA PHE A 1086 21.47 4.89 0.29
C PHE A 1086 21.88 4.44 -1.11
N THR A 1087 23.10 3.92 -1.24
CA THR A 1087 23.70 3.47 -2.50
C THR A 1087 23.93 1.96 -2.56
N GLN A 1088 23.67 1.24 -1.46
CA GLN A 1088 23.89 -0.21 -1.36
C GLN A 1088 22.85 -0.86 -0.44
N TYR A 1089 22.56 -2.14 -0.67
CA TYR A 1089 21.72 -2.92 0.24
C TYR A 1089 22.54 -3.41 1.44
N GLY A 1090 21.93 -3.46 2.62
CA GLY A 1090 22.56 -3.98 3.83
C GLY A 1090 22.29 -3.15 5.08
N ASN A 1091 23.10 -3.39 6.11
CA ASN A 1091 22.97 -2.71 7.39
C ASN A 1091 23.96 -1.53 7.47
N TYR A 1092 23.42 -0.33 7.54
CA TYR A 1092 24.16 0.89 7.83
C TYR A 1092 24.19 1.14 9.33
N GLN A 1093 25.31 1.67 9.84
CA GLN A 1093 25.42 2.13 11.23
C GLN A 1093 25.57 3.64 11.24
N PHE A 1094 24.64 4.31 11.91
CA PHE A 1094 24.64 5.74 12.09
C PHE A 1094 25.07 6.08 13.51
N LYS A 1095 25.85 7.15 13.65
CA LYS A 1095 26.35 7.65 14.93
C LYS A 1095 26.33 9.17 14.93
N ILE A 1096 25.47 9.76 15.77
CA ILE A 1096 25.39 11.21 15.96
C ILE A 1096 25.98 11.55 17.33
N THR A 1097 27.02 12.37 17.36
CA THR A 1097 27.79 12.74 18.56
C THR A 1097 27.65 14.23 18.84
N PRO A 1098 27.03 14.63 19.96
CA PRO A 1098 26.99 16.02 20.39
C PRO A 1098 28.33 16.45 21.00
N ILE A 1099 28.65 17.73 20.88
CA ILE A 1099 29.89 18.36 21.35
C ILE A 1099 29.49 19.58 22.18
N CYS A 1100 29.85 19.56 23.46
CA CYS A 1100 29.63 20.66 24.41
C CYS A 1100 30.96 21.36 24.65
N GLY A 1101 31.09 22.61 24.21
CA GLY A 1101 32.40 23.27 24.13
C GLY A 1101 33.38 22.46 23.28
N ASN A 1102 34.41 21.89 23.90
CA ASN A 1102 35.39 21.02 23.25
C ASN A 1102 35.24 19.52 23.58
N LYS A 1103 34.24 19.14 24.38
CA LYS A 1103 34.05 17.75 24.83
C LYS A 1103 33.06 17.00 23.94
N ARG A 1104 33.50 15.85 23.39
CA ARG A 1104 32.63 14.91 22.68
C ARG A 1104 31.80 14.12 23.68
N CYS A 1105 30.49 14.26 23.58
CA CYS A 1105 29.53 13.68 24.51
C CYS A 1105 28.98 12.34 24.00
N LYS A 1106 28.13 11.69 24.79
CA LYS A 1106 27.67 10.33 24.50
C LYS A 1106 26.81 10.30 23.22
N PRO A 1107 27.19 9.52 22.21
CA PRO A 1107 26.51 9.53 20.91
C PRO A 1107 25.17 8.78 20.92
N CYS A 1108 24.28 9.18 20.02
CA CYS A 1108 23.09 8.43 19.62
C CYS A 1108 23.46 7.56 18.41
N GLU A 1109 23.55 6.25 18.62
CA GLU A 1109 23.88 5.27 17.57
C GLU A 1109 22.63 4.50 17.16
N PHE A 1110 22.33 4.36 15.87
CA PHE A 1110 21.17 3.60 15.37
C PHE A 1110 21.52 2.87 14.07
N ARG A 1111 20.67 1.92 13.65
CA ARG A 1111 20.90 1.14 12.43
C ARG A 1111 19.83 1.39 11.39
N VAL A 1112 20.23 1.47 10.14
CA VAL A 1112 19.29 1.48 9.01
C VAL A 1112 19.52 0.23 8.19
N TYR A 1113 18.44 -0.50 7.92
CA TYR A 1113 18.48 -1.67 7.04
C TYR A 1113 17.82 -1.35 5.70
N ILE A 1114 18.59 -1.54 4.62
CA ILE A 1114 18.11 -1.44 3.24
C ILE A 1114 18.07 -2.87 2.67
N PRO A 1115 16.89 -3.45 2.40
CA PRO A 1115 16.74 -4.87 2.04
C PRO A 1115 17.26 -5.19 0.64
N SER A 1116 18.04 -6.27 0.47
CA SER A 1116 18.50 -6.77 -0.85
C SER A 1116 17.51 -7.77 -1.49
N ILE A 1117 17.64 -7.94 -2.80
CA ILE A 1117 16.81 -8.76 -3.71
C ILE A 1117 16.98 -10.30 -3.55
N HIS A 1118 17.71 -10.79 -2.54
CA HIS A 1118 17.89 -12.23 -2.30
C HIS A 1118 17.59 -12.63 -0.86
N GLY A 1119 16.44 -13.29 -0.66
CA GLY A 1119 16.08 -14.19 0.46
C GLY A 1119 16.33 -13.67 1.89
N GLU A 1120 15.28 -13.26 2.61
CA GLU A 1120 15.38 -12.97 4.05
C GLU A 1120 15.71 -14.23 4.87
N PRO A 1121 16.73 -14.21 5.75
CA PRO A 1121 16.66 -14.93 7.01
C PRO A 1121 15.90 -14.07 8.04
N ASN A 1122 14.83 -14.68 8.56
CA ASN A 1122 14.02 -14.35 9.73
C ASN A 1122 14.48 -13.15 10.61
N TYR A 1123 13.71 -12.05 10.53
CA TYR A 1123 13.86 -10.79 11.27
C TYR A 1123 13.79 -10.92 12.80
N ASP A 1124 13.44 -12.10 13.34
CA ASP A 1124 13.35 -12.36 14.78
C ASP A 1124 14.69 -12.69 15.48
N THR A 1125 15.80 -12.86 14.74
CA THR A 1125 17.07 -13.32 15.35
C THR A 1125 18.04 -12.22 15.82
N LEU A 1126 17.78 -10.94 15.52
CA LEU A 1126 18.63 -9.82 15.95
C LEU A 1126 18.18 -9.14 17.25
N LYS A 1127 16.99 -9.49 17.79
CA LYS A 1127 16.56 -9.00 19.11
C LYS A 1127 17.34 -9.58 20.29
N ASN A 1128 18.11 -10.67 20.10
CA ASN A 1128 18.67 -11.45 21.22
C ASN A 1128 20.12 -11.96 21.03
N LYS A 1129 20.97 -11.29 20.25
CA LYS A 1129 22.41 -11.62 20.25
C LYS A 1129 23.28 -10.38 20.42
N GLU A 1130 23.70 -10.15 21.66
CA GLU A 1130 24.97 -9.48 21.94
C GLU A 1130 26.09 -10.25 21.22
N ASN A 1131 26.71 -9.64 20.21
CA ASN A 1131 27.85 -10.20 19.50
C ASN A 1131 29.15 -9.77 20.24
N PRO A 1132 30.12 -10.66 20.56
CA PRO A 1132 31.12 -10.46 21.62
C PRO A 1132 32.30 -9.52 21.29
N LEU A 1133 32.21 -8.65 20.29
CA LEU A 1133 33.32 -7.79 19.86
C LEU A 1133 33.53 -6.52 20.70
N PHE A 1134 32.67 -6.26 21.70
CA PHE A 1134 32.89 -5.22 22.72
C PHE A 1134 33.40 -5.83 24.03
N LYS A 1135 34.66 -6.28 24.05
CA LYS A 1135 35.45 -6.41 25.28
C LYS A 1135 36.81 -5.77 25.09
N ALA A 1136 36.88 -4.45 25.32
CA ALA A 1136 38.11 -3.80 25.72
C ALA A 1136 38.05 -3.59 27.25
N HIS A 1137 39.02 -4.18 27.93
CA HIS A 1137 39.23 -4.10 29.37
C HIS A 1137 39.43 -2.65 29.83
N ILE A 1138 38.63 -2.20 30.79
CA ILE A 1138 39.11 -1.32 31.87
C ILE A 1138 38.62 -1.95 33.19
N LYS A 1139 39.57 -2.18 34.10
CA LYS A 1139 39.37 -2.69 35.46
C LYS A 1139 39.40 -1.52 36.45
N GLU A 1140 38.78 -1.76 37.61
CA GLU A 1140 38.76 -0.98 38.88
C GLU A 1140 37.65 0.10 38.98
N GLY A 1141 36.78 0.12 40.00
CA GLY A 1141 36.70 -0.68 41.22
C GLY A 1141 35.36 -0.52 41.99
N GLU A 1142 35.07 -1.58 42.75
CA GLU A 1142 34.34 -1.68 44.03
C GLU A 1142 32.93 -1.06 44.29
N ASN A 1143 31.95 -1.98 44.30
CA ASN A 1143 30.97 -2.28 45.38
C ASN A 1143 29.60 -1.51 45.48
N PRO A 1144 28.56 -2.10 46.13
CA PRO A 1144 27.35 -2.64 45.47
C PRO A 1144 26.04 -2.05 46.07
N LEU A 1145 24.89 -2.71 45.79
CA LEU A 1145 23.51 -2.55 46.33
C LEU A 1145 22.55 -1.83 45.34
N PHE A 1146 21.33 -2.25 45.02
CA PHE A 1146 20.36 -3.19 45.61
C PHE A 1146 19.34 -3.63 44.51
N ASN A 1147 18.82 -4.85 44.62
CA ASN A 1147 17.71 -5.42 43.82
C ASN A 1147 16.37 -4.70 44.06
N GLN A 1148 15.58 -4.48 42.98
CA GLN A 1148 14.20 -4.97 42.83
C GLN A 1148 13.75 -4.95 41.38
#